data_AF-A0A132SNG4-F1
#
_entry.id   AF-A0A132SNG4-F1
#
_cell.length_a   1.000
_cell.length_b   1.000
_cell.length_c   1.000
_cell.angle_alpha   90.00
_cell.angle_beta   90.00
_cell.angle_gamma   90.00
#
_symmetry.space_group_name_H-M   'P 1'
#
loop_
_entity.id
_entity.type
_entity.pdbx_description
1 polymer ?
#
loop_
_entity_poly.entity_id
_entity_poly.type
_entity_poly.pdbx_seq_one_letter_code
_entity_poly.pdbx_strand_id
1 'polypeptide(L)'
;MAFDAVADGGTIFVRPGRYLVMSTLTSVGKSISVSADGATFLQGAAGGVLRIEGEWETLYAVSTFDADVQFDDDSSKGINGTTFTLASAPGWEAGDIVKVIADDVIPGARPNTGVKDRVGQFFMVFAARGDEITVQGRPIDPMVTNVRAARMVKHTARVAGLRIESNDPENYGGHAALFRSLYAPQIEMTFGSLGSIACCTQSCYAPTVKVVVDKAPNDAAGLKLGYGLLDKSSAFGSFDINAGHVRHAYTDDSERISPGDPDVYRYGRPFGHSVTGRAHHTASSAWNTHSTAMGIRFNDCGAYECHAAFGLRGVENRISDGEAICCTRGVSIYDEDGYNGGGRSDSHGHVIDGLTIRHPRPYDAAIGQIDIVVNDSSLSADHGLRDTVPSVVRNVHIDGATGTILNVKNQTVRVDNLTAVAPMALASGTVAIVTNNADLTLTSVELDYRNNTSGENLVAVTNTGVASSIKGRDLYWRYGSELSSRILYFGNGLSTTCWDLENVKVDYNITNFISGGGAAGSTVDYLAIATGHSRAYNFASGSGIEATSLPPLLAQAKQPVVWLRCGSLGGVDRTLAKLSPGAYRGQQLIVANAAKGSAKNVIIGHGETRYLTNNFDSTKAVLRPGDSATWFWDGAVWQQLRAPTLTGTASLSFGSVAAQSFADMSITVPGASLGEPVALGVPVAAITGGIMYSAWVSEANTVTVRAHNYTAGALDPATGTFKATIVR
;
A
#
# COMPACT_ATOMS: atom_id res chain seq x y z
N MET A 1 8.66 -54.03 15.09
CA MET A 1 7.26 -53.72 14.73
C MET A 1 7.09 -53.81 13.22
N ALA A 2 5.88 -53.82 12.66
CA ALA A 2 5.68 -53.96 11.20
C ALA A 2 6.40 -52.87 10.38
N PHE A 3 6.50 -51.65 10.93
CA PHE A 3 7.25 -50.53 10.35
C PHE A 3 8.77 -50.79 10.26
N ASP A 4 9.37 -51.47 11.23
CA ASP A 4 10.80 -51.81 11.16
C ASP A 4 11.06 -52.97 10.19
N ALA A 5 10.13 -53.93 10.19
CA ALA A 5 10.26 -55.20 9.47
C ALA A 5 9.93 -55.09 7.98
N VAL A 6 9.23 -54.03 7.55
CA VAL A 6 8.94 -53.83 6.13
C VAL A 6 10.24 -53.65 5.35
N ALA A 7 10.32 -54.32 4.20
CA ALA A 7 11.41 -54.13 3.25
C ALA A 7 11.31 -52.77 2.56
N ASP A 8 12.41 -52.28 2.00
CA ASP A 8 12.40 -51.12 1.11
C ASP A 8 11.47 -51.39 -0.10
N GLY A 9 10.66 -50.40 -0.46
CA GLY A 9 9.56 -50.49 -1.42
C GLY A 9 8.32 -51.25 -0.91
N GLY A 10 8.34 -51.76 0.32
CA GLY A 10 7.27 -52.58 0.87
C GLY A 10 6.01 -51.81 1.27
N THR A 11 4.90 -52.52 1.41
CA THR A 11 3.60 -51.96 1.83
C THR A 11 3.17 -52.54 3.17
N ILE A 12 2.75 -51.67 4.08
CA ILE A 12 2.12 -51.99 5.36
C ILE A 12 0.61 -51.82 5.19
N PHE A 13 -0.13 -52.91 5.43
CA PHE A 13 -1.59 -52.89 5.49
C PHE A 13 -2.04 -52.87 6.95
N VAL A 14 -2.64 -51.76 7.36
CA VAL A 14 -3.26 -51.62 8.68
C VAL A 14 -4.74 -51.90 8.51
N ARG A 15 -5.24 -52.91 9.22
CA ARG A 15 -6.68 -53.23 9.18
C ARG A 15 -7.49 -52.10 9.83
N PRO A 16 -8.77 -51.95 9.46
CA PRO A 16 -9.66 -51.05 10.18
C PRO A 16 -9.69 -51.36 11.67
N GLY A 17 -9.66 -50.33 12.52
CA GLY A 17 -9.60 -50.49 13.96
C GLY A 17 -8.99 -49.30 14.70
N ARG A 18 -9.07 -49.32 16.03
CA ARG A 18 -8.43 -48.33 16.91
C ARG A 18 -7.20 -48.97 17.57
N TYR A 19 -6.04 -48.38 17.38
CA TYR A 19 -4.76 -48.91 17.85
C TYR A 19 -4.14 -47.92 18.84
N LEU A 20 -3.94 -48.34 20.08
CA LEU A 20 -3.20 -47.54 21.05
C LEU A 20 -1.70 -47.62 20.74
N VAL A 21 -1.10 -46.49 20.39
CA VAL A 21 0.30 -46.34 20.03
C VAL A 21 1.06 -45.76 21.22
N MET A 22 1.82 -46.62 21.91
CA MET A 22 2.58 -46.25 23.11
C MET A 22 3.98 -45.71 22.81
N SER A 23 4.43 -45.80 21.56
CA SER A 23 5.74 -45.33 21.09
C SER A 23 5.68 -45.01 19.60
N THR A 24 6.47 -44.02 19.15
CA THR A 24 6.53 -43.62 17.74
C THR A 24 6.82 -44.79 16.81
N LEU A 25 5.93 -45.04 15.85
CA LEU A 25 6.13 -45.99 14.76
C LEU A 25 7.10 -45.37 13.76
N THR A 26 8.23 -46.01 13.53
CA THR A 26 9.35 -45.39 12.80
C THR A 26 9.79 -46.26 11.61
N SER A 27 10.06 -45.62 10.46
CA SER A 27 10.73 -46.23 9.30
C SER A 27 11.82 -45.29 8.82
N VAL A 28 13.06 -45.78 8.71
CA VAL A 28 14.25 -44.99 8.35
C VAL A 28 14.98 -45.68 7.20
N GLY A 29 15.45 -44.91 6.22
CA GLY A 29 16.31 -45.39 5.13
C GLY A 29 15.60 -46.33 4.16
N LYS A 30 14.27 -46.19 4.03
CA LYS A 30 13.44 -47.07 3.20
C LYS A 30 12.29 -46.30 2.58
N SER A 31 11.98 -46.63 1.34
CA SER A 31 10.71 -46.29 0.72
C SER A 31 9.61 -47.20 1.25
N ILE A 32 8.49 -46.65 1.70
CA ILE A 32 7.38 -47.46 2.20
C ILE A 32 6.01 -46.92 1.78
N SER A 33 5.05 -47.82 1.69
CA SER A 33 3.63 -47.49 1.57
C SER A 33 2.86 -47.93 2.82
N VAL A 34 1.94 -47.10 3.30
CA VAL A 34 1.03 -47.39 4.41
C VAL A 34 -0.40 -47.21 3.89
N SER A 35 -1.14 -48.31 3.83
CA SER A 35 -2.57 -48.34 3.55
C SER A 35 -3.31 -48.65 4.84
N ALA A 36 -4.10 -47.69 5.31
CA ALA A 36 -4.67 -47.71 6.65
C ALA A 36 -6.14 -47.24 6.67
N ASP A 37 -6.89 -47.48 5.59
CA ASP A 37 -8.28 -47.06 5.46
C ASP A 37 -9.14 -47.59 6.63
N GLY A 38 -9.75 -46.67 7.38
CA GLY A 38 -10.56 -47.00 8.56
C GLY A 38 -9.75 -47.34 9.81
N ALA A 39 -8.43 -47.18 9.79
CA ALA A 39 -7.58 -47.32 10.98
C ALA A 39 -7.41 -45.96 11.70
N THR A 40 -7.46 -46.00 13.02
CA THR A 40 -7.18 -44.86 13.89
C THR A 40 -6.04 -45.22 14.85
N PHE A 41 -4.97 -44.44 14.81
CA PHE A 41 -3.90 -44.52 15.81
C PHE A 41 -4.21 -43.53 16.94
N LEU A 42 -4.40 -44.08 18.13
CA LEU A 42 -4.57 -43.32 19.37
C LEU A 42 -3.20 -43.16 20.01
N GLN A 43 -2.71 -41.93 20.06
CA GLN A 43 -1.47 -41.64 20.76
C GLN A 43 -1.67 -41.89 22.27
N GLY A 44 -0.90 -42.82 22.82
CA GLY A 44 -0.99 -43.25 24.22
C GLY A 44 0.14 -42.75 25.12
N ALA A 45 1.14 -42.05 24.57
CA ALA A 45 2.28 -41.52 25.31
C ALA A 45 2.77 -40.19 24.72
N ALA A 46 3.53 -39.43 25.49
CA ALA A 46 4.17 -38.20 25.01
C ALA A 46 5.16 -38.49 23.87
N GLY A 47 5.03 -37.79 22.74
CA GLY A 47 5.92 -37.92 21.57
C GLY A 47 5.18 -37.95 20.24
N GLY A 48 5.83 -38.41 19.17
CA GLY A 48 5.17 -38.60 17.88
C GLY A 48 4.43 -39.93 17.79
N VAL A 49 3.57 -40.07 16.77
CA VAL A 49 2.88 -41.33 16.47
C VAL A 49 3.54 -42.02 15.29
N LEU A 50 3.84 -41.27 14.23
CA LEU A 50 4.42 -41.79 13.00
C LEU A 50 5.65 -40.96 12.60
N ARG A 51 6.76 -41.62 12.28
CA ARG A 51 7.96 -41.03 11.70
C ARG A 51 8.42 -41.85 10.49
N ILE A 52 8.50 -41.22 9.33
CA ILE A 52 9.07 -41.83 8.12
C ILE A 52 10.18 -40.93 7.61
N GLU A 53 11.37 -41.50 7.44
CA GLU A 53 12.60 -40.76 7.21
C GLU A 53 13.44 -41.40 6.12
N GLY A 54 13.86 -40.57 5.15
CA GLY A 54 14.87 -40.93 4.16
C GLY A 54 16.29 -40.66 4.66
N GLU A 55 17.26 -40.84 3.79
CA GLU A 55 18.68 -40.75 4.10
C GLU A 55 19.38 -39.75 3.17
N TRP A 56 20.49 -39.24 3.66
CA TRP A 56 21.45 -38.46 2.89
C TRP A 56 22.70 -39.30 2.70
N GLU A 57 23.32 -39.17 1.55
CA GLU A 57 24.63 -39.75 1.33
C GLU A 57 25.72 -38.99 2.10
N THR A 58 26.97 -39.38 1.87
CA THR A 58 28.16 -38.70 2.37
C THR A 58 28.06 -37.19 2.16
N LEU A 59 28.27 -36.45 3.24
CA LEU A 59 28.38 -35.00 3.22
C LEU A 59 29.80 -34.60 2.81
N TYR A 60 29.96 -34.07 1.61
CA TYR A 60 31.24 -33.65 1.07
C TYR A 60 31.52 -32.18 1.38
N ALA A 61 32.77 -31.87 1.74
CA ALA A 61 33.25 -30.49 1.75
C ALA A 61 33.39 -29.97 0.31
N VAL A 62 33.07 -28.70 0.11
CA VAL A 62 33.20 -27.99 -1.17
C VAL A 62 34.44 -27.09 -1.14
N SER A 63 35.35 -27.26 -2.10
CA SER A 63 36.62 -26.53 -2.18
C SER A 63 36.57 -25.31 -3.11
N THR A 64 35.71 -25.35 -4.13
CA THR A 64 35.43 -24.24 -5.05
C THR A 64 33.92 -24.11 -5.21
N PHE A 65 33.42 -22.87 -5.33
CA PHE A 65 32.00 -22.62 -5.49
C PHE A 65 31.78 -21.41 -6.40
N ASP A 66 31.33 -21.66 -7.62
CA ASP A 66 30.95 -20.66 -8.61
C ASP A 66 29.43 -20.62 -8.75
N ALA A 67 28.83 -19.59 -8.16
CA ALA A 67 27.38 -19.39 -8.07
C ALA A 67 26.74 -18.87 -9.37
N ASP A 68 27.54 -18.56 -10.39
CA ASP A 68 27.05 -17.95 -11.62
C ASP A 68 27.75 -18.48 -12.88
N VAL A 69 27.44 -19.73 -13.22
CA VAL A 69 27.84 -20.33 -14.49
C VAL A 69 26.68 -20.34 -15.48
N GLN A 70 27.00 -20.28 -16.78
CA GLN A 70 26.06 -20.58 -17.85
C GLN A 70 26.50 -21.82 -18.62
N PHE A 71 25.53 -22.67 -18.95
CA PHE A 71 25.73 -23.83 -19.81
C PHE A 71 24.52 -24.03 -20.71
N ASP A 72 24.75 -24.59 -21.89
CA ASP A 72 23.67 -24.92 -22.82
C ASP A 72 23.02 -26.25 -22.45
N ASP A 73 21.70 -26.31 -22.48
CA ASP A 73 20.98 -27.58 -22.51
C ASP A 73 20.93 -28.17 -23.92
N ASP A 74 20.29 -29.33 -24.06
CA ASP A 74 20.06 -29.99 -25.34
C ASP A 74 19.23 -29.12 -26.33
N SER A 75 18.64 -28.01 -25.87
CA SER A 75 17.92 -27.03 -26.69
C SER A 75 18.76 -25.80 -27.08
N SER A 76 20.06 -25.78 -26.74
CA SER A 76 20.99 -24.66 -26.98
C SER A 76 20.54 -23.35 -26.34
N LYS A 77 19.81 -23.44 -25.23
CA LYS A 77 19.47 -22.27 -24.41
C LYS A 77 20.42 -22.23 -23.23
N GLY A 78 21.08 -21.09 -23.03
CA GLY A 78 21.88 -20.85 -21.84
C GLY A 78 21.02 -20.95 -20.59
N ILE A 79 21.32 -21.94 -19.75
CA ILE A 79 20.75 -22.14 -18.42
C ILE A 79 21.73 -21.59 -17.39
N ASN A 80 21.22 -20.82 -16.44
CA ASN A 80 21.98 -20.40 -15.27
C ASN A 80 22.16 -21.60 -14.32
N GLY A 81 23.37 -21.80 -13.82
CA GLY A 81 23.63 -22.79 -12.80
C GLY A 81 24.75 -22.42 -11.85
N THR A 82 25.14 -23.42 -11.07
CA THR A 82 26.19 -23.34 -10.06
C THR A 82 27.16 -24.48 -10.28
N THR A 83 28.46 -24.22 -10.24
CA THR A 83 29.49 -25.26 -10.31
C THR A 83 30.29 -25.27 -9.02
N PHE A 84 30.61 -26.47 -8.51
CA PHE A 84 31.43 -26.62 -7.32
C PHE A 84 32.26 -27.90 -7.35
N THR A 85 33.43 -27.86 -6.71
CA THR A 85 34.32 -29.03 -6.59
C THR A 85 34.20 -29.65 -5.20
N LEU A 86 33.99 -30.97 -5.14
CA LEU A 86 33.92 -31.76 -3.91
C LEU A 86 35.28 -32.28 -3.47
N ALA A 87 35.41 -32.68 -2.21
CA ALA A 87 36.64 -33.29 -1.68
C ALA A 87 37.04 -34.62 -2.36
N SER A 88 36.09 -35.30 -3.01
CA SER A 88 36.32 -36.51 -3.81
C SER A 88 35.15 -36.76 -4.75
N ALA A 89 35.36 -37.51 -5.83
CA ALA A 89 34.32 -37.86 -6.79
C ALA A 89 33.16 -38.62 -6.11
N PRO A 90 31.92 -38.10 -6.15
CA PRO A 90 30.81 -38.65 -5.37
C PRO A 90 30.02 -39.75 -6.10
N GLY A 91 30.27 -39.96 -7.40
CA GLY A 91 29.49 -40.88 -8.22
C GLY A 91 28.05 -40.40 -8.50
N TRP A 92 27.80 -39.09 -8.43
CA TRP A 92 26.52 -38.49 -8.77
C TRP A 92 26.34 -38.40 -10.29
N GLU A 93 25.09 -38.41 -10.73
CA GLU A 93 24.70 -38.39 -12.14
C GLU A 93 23.69 -37.27 -12.41
N ALA A 94 23.50 -36.92 -13.69
CA ALA A 94 22.50 -35.94 -14.08
C ALA A 94 21.09 -36.37 -13.63
N GLY A 95 20.31 -35.44 -13.06
CA GLY A 95 18.99 -35.72 -12.50
C GLY A 95 18.99 -36.20 -11.04
N ASP A 96 20.16 -36.29 -10.40
CA ASP A 96 20.24 -36.45 -8.96
C ASP A 96 19.81 -35.17 -8.23
N ILE A 97 19.18 -35.35 -7.08
CA ILE A 97 18.79 -34.25 -6.19
C ILE A 97 19.84 -34.14 -5.10
N VAL A 98 20.48 -32.98 -5.03
CA VAL A 98 21.48 -32.67 -4.01
C VAL A 98 21.00 -31.50 -3.17
N LYS A 99 21.50 -31.41 -1.95
CA LYS A 99 21.34 -30.22 -1.11
C LYS A 99 22.71 -29.65 -0.82
N VAL A 100 22.92 -28.42 -1.23
CA VAL A 100 24.11 -27.64 -0.87
C VAL A 100 23.77 -26.84 0.38
N ILE A 101 24.62 -26.93 1.38
CA ILE A 101 24.46 -26.28 2.70
C ILE A 101 25.69 -25.44 3.01
N ALA A 102 25.51 -24.39 3.79
CA ALA A 102 26.60 -23.54 4.23
C ALA A 102 26.36 -23.05 5.66
N ASP A 103 27.43 -22.67 6.36
CA ASP A 103 27.32 -22.09 7.69
C ASP A 103 26.85 -20.63 7.68
N ASP A 104 26.66 -20.04 6.50
CA ASP A 104 26.05 -18.73 6.37
C ASP A 104 24.63 -18.72 6.96
N VAL A 105 24.25 -17.58 7.51
CA VAL A 105 22.94 -17.36 8.10
C VAL A 105 21.97 -16.95 6.99
N ILE A 106 20.77 -17.51 7.00
CA ILE A 106 19.72 -17.12 6.05
C ILE A 106 19.46 -15.61 6.21
N PRO A 107 19.52 -14.79 5.14
CA PRO A 107 19.07 -13.40 5.19
C PRO A 107 17.65 -13.30 5.76
N GLY A 108 17.43 -12.44 6.75
CA GLY A 108 16.14 -12.37 7.44
C GLY A 108 15.91 -13.42 8.54
N ALA A 109 16.89 -14.30 8.82
CA ALA A 109 16.80 -15.28 9.90
C ALA A 109 16.48 -14.64 11.25
N ARG A 110 15.84 -15.42 12.13
CA ARG A 110 15.37 -14.89 13.41
C ARG A 110 16.54 -14.39 14.27
N PRO A 111 16.40 -13.25 14.97
CA PRO A 111 17.48 -12.72 15.82
C PRO A 111 17.84 -13.67 16.98
N ASN A 112 19.12 -13.67 17.35
CA ASN A 112 19.67 -14.10 18.64
C ASN A 112 19.13 -15.35 19.37
N THR A 113 19.56 -16.50 18.88
CA THR A 113 20.01 -17.61 19.73
C THR A 113 21.49 -17.91 19.44
N GLY A 114 22.22 -18.61 20.32
CA GLY A 114 23.59 -19.08 20.02
C GLY A 114 23.66 -19.99 18.78
N VAL A 115 22.51 -20.47 18.34
CA VAL A 115 22.23 -21.18 17.09
C VAL A 115 21.48 -20.27 16.09
N LYS A 116 21.59 -20.53 14.79
CA LYS A 116 21.02 -19.66 13.72
C LYS A 116 20.32 -20.49 12.64
N ASP A 117 19.32 -19.93 11.97
CA ASP A 117 18.77 -20.51 10.74
C ASP A 117 19.83 -20.41 9.64
N ARG A 118 20.32 -21.55 9.12
CA ARG A 118 21.48 -21.59 8.20
C ARG A 118 21.10 -21.99 6.80
N VAL A 119 21.87 -21.49 5.84
CA VAL A 119 21.61 -21.60 4.42
C VAL A 119 21.68 -23.05 3.95
N GLY A 120 20.70 -23.44 3.14
CA GLY A 120 20.63 -24.74 2.49
C GLY A 120 19.62 -24.71 1.35
N GLN A 121 19.95 -25.32 0.22
CA GLN A 121 19.10 -25.30 -0.97
C GLN A 121 19.21 -26.61 -1.74
N PHE A 122 18.07 -27.08 -2.23
CA PHE A 122 17.98 -28.19 -3.16
C PHE A 122 18.36 -27.77 -4.57
N PHE A 123 19.14 -28.61 -5.23
CA PHE A 123 19.50 -28.47 -6.62
C PHE A 123 19.36 -29.80 -7.36
N MET A 124 19.17 -29.72 -8.68
CA MET A 124 19.27 -30.86 -9.57
C MET A 124 20.65 -30.87 -10.22
N VAL A 125 21.33 -32.00 -10.18
CA VAL A 125 22.62 -32.19 -10.87
C VAL A 125 22.37 -32.14 -12.37
N PHE A 126 23.08 -31.24 -13.04
CA PHE A 126 23.12 -31.15 -14.49
C PHE A 126 24.23 -32.04 -15.05
N ALA A 127 25.42 -31.95 -14.47
CA ALA A 127 26.58 -32.75 -14.87
C ALA A 127 27.50 -33.02 -13.69
N ALA A 128 28.18 -34.16 -13.72
CA ALA A 128 29.24 -34.53 -12.78
C ALA A 128 30.47 -35.00 -13.58
N ARG A 129 31.61 -34.36 -13.36
CA ARG A 129 32.89 -34.67 -14.02
C ARG A 129 33.94 -34.93 -12.96
N GLY A 130 34.02 -36.18 -12.51
CA GLY A 130 34.86 -36.52 -11.35
C GLY A 130 34.28 -35.90 -10.07
N ASP A 131 35.01 -34.97 -9.47
CA ASP A 131 34.64 -34.22 -8.28
C ASP A 131 34.04 -32.83 -8.58
N GLU A 132 34.06 -32.38 -9.83
CA GLU A 132 33.40 -31.16 -10.28
C GLU A 132 31.93 -31.44 -10.61
N ILE A 133 31.03 -30.73 -9.93
CA ILE A 133 29.58 -30.88 -10.05
C ILE A 133 28.99 -29.57 -10.55
N THR A 134 28.19 -29.65 -11.60
CA THR A 134 27.36 -28.54 -12.10
C THR A 134 25.90 -28.86 -11.81
N VAL A 135 25.19 -27.89 -11.22
CA VAL A 135 23.78 -28.00 -10.88
C VAL A 135 22.95 -26.91 -11.56
N GLN A 136 21.67 -27.18 -11.78
CA GLN A 136 20.72 -26.23 -12.36
C GLN A 136 20.27 -25.19 -11.34
N GLY A 137 20.34 -23.91 -11.70
CA GLY A 137 19.93 -22.79 -10.87
C GLY A 137 21.07 -22.16 -10.07
N ARG A 138 20.83 -20.93 -9.60
CA ARG A 138 21.74 -20.18 -8.73
C ARG A 138 21.34 -20.37 -7.26
N PRO A 139 22.28 -20.18 -6.32
CA PRO A 139 21.95 -20.10 -4.91
C PRO A 139 21.04 -18.89 -4.67
N ILE A 140 19.97 -19.11 -3.92
CA ILE A 140 19.05 -18.07 -3.46
C ILE A 140 19.76 -17.17 -2.45
N ASP A 141 20.51 -17.81 -1.54
CA ASP A 141 21.22 -17.16 -0.46
C ASP A 141 22.74 -17.25 -0.65
N PRO A 142 23.52 -16.30 -0.09
CA PRO A 142 24.97 -16.41 -0.10
C PRO A 142 25.46 -17.71 0.56
N MET A 143 26.29 -18.46 -0.15
CA MET A 143 26.96 -19.68 0.33
C MET A 143 28.48 -19.48 0.22
N VAL A 144 29.13 -19.10 1.31
CA VAL A 144 30.54 -18.72 1.36
C VAL A 144 31.29 -19.48 2.46
N THR A 145 30.65 -19.69 3.61
CA THR A 145 31.29 -20.24 4.81
C THR A 145 31.01 -21.73 4.93
N ASN A 146 32.06 -22.57 4.96
CA ASN A 146 31.95 -24.02 5.19
C ASN A 146 30.89 -24.70 4.30
N VAL A 147 30.98 -24.44 2.99
CA VAL A 147 30.05 -24.97 2.00
C VAL A 147 30.25 -26.48 1.89
N ARG A 148 29.15 -27.22 1.90
CA ARG A 148 29.11 -28.69 1.87
C ARG A 148 27.93 -29.14 1.02
N ALA A 149 27.99 -30.34 0.46
CA ALA A 149 26.92 -30.89 -0.34
C ALA A 149 26.71 -32.39 -0.10
N ALA A 150 25.46 -32.83 -0.15
CA ALA A 150 25.09 -34.24 -0.09
C ALA A 150 23.96 -34.54 -1.08
N ARG A 151 23.96 -35.73 -1.66
CA ARG A 151 22.84 -36.26 -2.46
C ARG A 151 21.77 -36.79 -1.54
N MET A 152 20.52 -36.44 -1.84
CA MET A 152 19.34 -37.04 -1.23
C MET A 152 19.15 -38.44 -1.80
N VAL A 153 19.13 -39.46 -0.95
CA VAL A 153 18.72 -40.79 -1.37
C VAL A 153 17.23 -40.72 -1.70
N LYS A 154 16.82 -41.25 -2.86
CA LYS A 154 15.44 -41.14 -3.39
C LYS A 154 14.44 -42.06 -2.66
N HIS A 155 14.48 -42.09 -1.34
CA HIS A 155 13.45 -42.74 -0.52
C HIS A 155 12.15 -41.94 -0.57
N THR A 156 11.03 -42.63 -0.74
CA THR A 156 9.71 -42.01 -0.80
C THR A 156 8.75 -42.62 0.22
N ALA A 157 7.63 -41.96 0.49
CA ALA A 157 6.59 -42.50 1.35
C ALA A 157 5.22 -42.29 0.72
N ARG A 158 4.37 -43.30 0.79
CA ARG A 158 2.93 -43.16 0.52
C ARG A 158 2.15 -43.48 1.78
N VAL A 159 1.35 -42.56 2.29
CA VAL A 159 0.44 -42.82 3.42
C VAL A 159 -0.96 -42.45 3.00
N ALA A 160 -1.91 -43.38 3.16
CA ALA A 160 -3.30 -43.16 2.80
C ALA A 160 -4.26 -43.76 3.85
N GLY A 161 -5.33 -43.03 4.13
CA GLY A 161 -6.46 -43.51 4.94
C GLY A 161 -6.26 -43.50 6.45
N LEU A 162 -5.06 -43.13 6.93
CA LEU A 162 -4.73 -43.15 8.35
C LEU A 162 -5.36 -41.97 9.10
N ARG A 163 -6.04 -42.25 10.22
CA ARG A 163 -6.43 -41.26 11.21
C ARG A 163 -5.53 -41.29 12.43
N ILE A 164 -5.13 -40.13 12.95
CA ILE A 164 -4.42 -40.02 14.24
C ILE A 164 -5.23 -39.17 15.22
N GLU A 165 -5.38 -39.64 16.46
CA GLU A 165 -6.01 -38.88 17.56
C GLU A 165 -5.15 -38.98 18.83
N SER A 166 -5.27 -38.00 19.73
CA SER A 166 -4.70 -38.11 21.07
C SER A 166 -5.69 -38.75 22.04
N ASN A 167 -5.21 -39.64 22.91
CA ASN A 167 -5.98 -40.11 24.06
C ASN A 167 -5.96 -39.10 25.22
N ASP A 168 -5.00 -38.18 25.22
CA ASP A 168 -4.90 -37.06 26.16
C ASP A 168 -4.49 -35.80 25.39
N PRO A 169 -5.46 -35.02 24.88
CA PRO A 169 -5.17 -33.83 24.09
C PRO A 169 -4.54 -32.70 24.92
N GLU A 170 -4.44 -32.83 26.25
CA GLU A 170 -3.79 -31.86 27.12
C GLU A 170 -2.32 -32.21 27.43
N ASN A 171 -1.91 -33.47 27.30
CA ASN A 171 -0.52 -33.92 27.45
C ASN A 171 0.21 -33.98 26.10
N TYR A 172 1.15 -33.07 25.82
CA TYR A 172 1.85 -33.11 24.52
C TYR A 172 3.22 -32.43 24.43
N GLY A 173 4.03 -32.96 23.50
CA GLY A 173 5.18 -32.34 22.83
C GLY A 173 5.49 -33.05 21.50
N GLY A 174 5.89 -32.30 20.45
CA GLY A 174 6.33 -32.85 19.15
C GLY A 174 5.29 -32.83 18.00
N HIS A 175 5.54 -33.64 16.97
CA HIS A 175 4.72 -33.80 15.76
C HIS A 175 4.00 -35.15 15.79
N ALA A 176 2.69 -35.19 15.54
CA ALA A 176 1.94 -36.45 15.48
C ALA A 176 2.41 -37.32 14.31
N ALA A 177 2.60 -36.74 13.12
CA ALA A 177 3.27 -37.37 11.99
C ALA A 177 4.46 -36.52 11.50
N LEU A 178 5.63 -37.15 11.35
CA LEU A 178 6.85 -36.54 10.83
C LEU A 178 7.33 -37.27 9.57
N PHE A 179 7.53 -36.50 8.50
CA PHE A 179 8.09 -36.94 7.23
C PHE A 179 9.36 -36.15 6.95
N ARG A 180 10.51 -36.83 6.86
CA ARG A 180 11.81 -36.16 6.82
C ARG A 180 12.73 -36.71 5.73
N SER A 181 13.44 -35.83 5.02
CA SER A 181 14.45 -36.21 4.02
C SER A 181 13.90 -37.14 2.93
N LEU A 182 12.64 -36.97 2.54
CA LEU A 182 11.99 -37.81 1.53
C LEU A 182 11.95 -37.13 0.17
N TYR A 183 12.11 -37.95 -0.87
CA TYR A 183 11.89 -37.58 -2.26
C TYR A 183 10.44 -37.84 -2.65
N ALA A 184 9.74 -36.78 -3.03
CA ALA A 184 8.37 -36.77 -3.51
C ALA A 184 7.37 -37.64 -2.71
N PRO A 185 7.29 -37.54 -1.37
CA PRO A 185 6.32 -38.31 -0.59
C PRO A 185 4.88 -37.89 -0.91
N GLN A 186 3.95 -38.84 -0.82
CA GLN A 186 2.51 -38.67 -1.02
C GLN A 186 1.74 -39.02 0.25
N ILE A 187 1.24 -38.00 0.95
CA ILE A 187 0.66 -38.16 2.29
C ILE A 187 -0.80 -37.72 2.27
N GLU A 188 -1.72 -38.61 2.63
CA GLU A 188 -3.14 -38.30 2.86
C GLU A 188 -3.55 -38.85 4.22
N MET A 189 -3.84 -37.93 5.15
CA MET A 189 -4.10 -38.27 6.56
C MET A 189 -5.20 -37.41 7.16
N THR A 190 -5.89 -37.95 8.16
CA THR A 190 -6.83 -37.19 8.98
C THR A 190 -6.38 -37.18 10.44
N PHE A 191 -6.71 -36.11 11.14
CA PHE A 191 -6.30 -35.91 12.52
C PHE A 191 -7.52 -35.47 13.34
N GLY A 192 -7.78 -36.19 14.43
CA GLY A 192 -8.79 -35.80 15.39
C GLY A 192 -8.31 -34.70 16.32
N SER A 193 -8.72 -34.76 17.58
CA SER A 193 -8.15 -33.88 18.61
C SER A 193 -6.73 -34.33 18.93
N LEU A 194 -5.77 -33.44 18.69
CA LEU A 194 -4.37 -33.60 19.08
C LEU A 194 -4.05 -32.65 20.23
N GLY A 195 -2.84 -32.73 20.78
CA GLY A 195 -2.32 -31.73 21.74
C GLY A 195 -1.18 -30.86 21.20
N SER A 196 -0.75 -31.04 19.95
CA SER A 196 0.30 -30.24 19.28
C SER A 196 0.17 -30.36 17.74
N ILE A 197 1.27 -30.35 17.02
CA ILE A 197 1.40 -30.35 15.55
C ILE A 197 0.86 -31.66 14.95
N ALA A 198 -0.04 -31.56 13.97
CA ALA A 198 -0.60 -32.71 13.26
C ALA A 198 0.41 -33.34 12.29
N CYS A 199 0.84 -32.59 11.27
CA CYS A 199 1.77 -33.09 10.26
C CYS A 199 2.99 -32.19 10.14
N CYS A 200 4.18 -32.78 10.00
CA CYS A 200 5.40 -32.06 9.69
C CYS A 200 6.14 -32.67 8.50
N THR A 201 6.48 -31.84 7.54
CA THR A 201 7.46 -32.14 6.49
C THR A 201 8.78 -31.47 6.85
N GLN A 202 9.89 -32.20 6.76
CA GLN A 202 11.20 -31.65 7.10
C GLN A 202 12.25 -32.02 6.05
N SER A 203 12.73 -31.01 5.33
CA SER A 203 13.72 -31.14 4.26
C SER A 203 13.33 -32.23 3.24
N CYS A 204 12.06 -32.27 2.88
CA CYS A 204 11.56 -33.10 1.79
C CYS A 204 11.71 -32.35 0.45
N TYR A 205 11.91 -33.09 -0.62
CA TYR A 205 11.89 -32.55 -1.98
C TYR A 205 10.57 -32.91 -2.66
N ALA A 206 9.83 -31.90 -3.13
CA ALA A 206 8.53 -32.05 -3.80
C ALA A 206 7.46 -32.86 -3.04
N PRO A 207 7.26 -32.68 -1.71
CA PRO A 207 6.21 -33.41 -0.99
C PRO A 207 4.80 -33.04 -1.46
N THR A 208 3.92 -34.03 -1.59
CA THR A 208 2.48 -33.83 -1.80
C THR A 208 1.74 -34.26 -0.54
N VAL A 209 1.06 -33.33 0.13
CA VAL A 209 0.42 -33.59 1.42
C VAL A 209 -1.01 -33.08 1.43
N LYS A 210 -1.95 -33.95 1.80
CA LYS A 210 -3.34 -33.64 2.06
C LYS A 210 -3.70 -33.99 3.49
N VAL A 211 -4.14 -33.02 4.27
CA VAL A 211 -4.49 -33.24 5.68
C VAL A 211 -5.83 -32.62 6.04
N VAL A 212 -6.59 -33.35 6.85
CA VAL A 212 -7.78 -32.84 7.54
C VAL A 212 -7.51 -32.86 9.04
N VAL A 213 -7.68 -31.73 9.72
CA VAL A 213 -7.37 -31.60 11.15
C VAL A 213 -8.57 -31.01 11.89
N ASP A 214 -9.13 -31.80 12.82
CA ASP A 214 -10.32 -31.39 13.56
C ASP A 214 -10.00 -30.32 14.63
N LYS A 215 -8.92 -30.55 15.41
CA LYS A 215 -8.46 -29.65 16.49
C LYS A 215 -7.01 -29.91 16.89
N ALA A 216 -6.25 -28.84 17.07
CA ALA A 216 -4.98 -28.87 17.78
C ALA A 216 -4.82 -27.61 18.64
N PRO A 217 -4.72 -27.72 19.98
CA PRO A 217 -4.78 -26.58 20.88
C PRO A 217 -3.59 -25.63 20.69
N ASN A 218 -3.83 -24.36 20.98
CA ASN A 218 -2.82 -23.33 21.08
C ASN A 218 -2.61 -22.97 22.55
N ASP A 219 -1.48 -23.39 23.13
CA ASP A 219 -0.97 -22.93 24.41
C ASP A 219 0.51 -22.55 24.22
N ALA A 220 0.73 -21.29 23.84
CA ALA A 220 2.05 -20.76 23.58
C ALA A 220 2.94 -20.73 24.84
N ALA A 221 2.35 -20.53 26.02
CA ALA A 221 3.09 -20.51 27.29
C ALA A 221 3.64 -21.90 27.65
N GLY A 222 2.87 -22.95 27.34
CA GLY A 222 3.29 -24.34 27.45
C GLY A 222 4.07 -24.88 26.23
N LEU A 223 4.39 -24.05 25.24
CA LEU A 223 5.01 -24.44 23.95
C LEU A 223 4.20 -25.49 23.15
N LYS A 224 2.89 -25.58 23.39
CA LYS A 224 1.96 -26.45 22.67
C LYS A 224 1.33 -25.67 21.52
N LEU A 225 2.01 -25.71 20.37
CA LEU A 225 1.60 -24.95 19.20
C LEU A 225 0.84 -25.87 18.24
N GLY A 226 -0.49 -25.75 18.22
CA GLY A 226 -1.35 -26.54 17.36
C GLY A 226 -1.25 -26.11 15.90
N TYR A 227 -0.54 -26.88 15.09
CA TYR A 227 -0.40 -26.64 13.65
C TYR A 227 -1.05 -27.76 12.84
N GLY A 228 -1.74 -27.41 11.75
CA GLY A 228 -2.24 -28.38 10.79
C GLY A 228 -1.08 -29.03 10.03
N LEU A 229 -0.34 -28.22 9.28
CA LEU A 229 0.91 -28.62 8.63
C LEU A 229 2.02 -27.63 9.00
N LEU A 230 3.15 -28.18 9.45
CA LEU A 230 4.39 -27.45 9.64
C LEU A 230 5.42 -27.92 8.61
N ASP A 231 5.85 -27.03 7.71
CA ASP A 231 7.04 -27.30 6.92
C ASP A 231 8.32 -26.86 7.62
N LYS A 232 9.39 -27.64 7.48
CA LYS A 232 10.74 -27.31 7.93
C LYS A 232 11.75 -27.51 6.80
N SER A 233 12.15 -26.43 6.14
CA SER A 233 13.23 -26.46 5.14
C SER A 233 13.01 -27.41 3.95
N SER A 234 11.75 -27.73 3.60
CA SER A 234 11.44 -28.49 2.39
C SER A 234 11.39 -27.57 1.17
N ALA A 235 11.37 -28.15 -0.03
CA ALA A 235 11.23 -27.39 -1.27
C ALA A 235 10.17 -27.98 -2.20
N PHE A 236 9.49 -27.12 -2.95
CA PHE A 236 8.57 -27.47 -4.04
C PHE A 236 7.36 -28.33 -3.64
N GLY A 237 6.94 -28.24 -2.38
CA GLY A 237 5.77 -28.95 -1.86
C GLY A 237 4.42 -28.47 -2.43
N SER A 238 3.46 -29.39 -2.47
CA SER A 238 2.04 -29.16 -2.79
C SER A 238 1.18 -29.62 -1.61
N PHE A 239 0.49 -28.68 -0.96
CA PHE A 239 -0.21 -28.89 0.30
C PHE A 239 -1.69 -28.52 0.18
N ASP A 240 -2.59 -29.47 0.50
CA ASP A 240 -4.04 -29.28 0.62
C ASP A 240 -4.45 -29.48 2.08
N ILE A 241 -4.86 -28.42 2.75
CA ILE A 241 -5.03 -28.40 4.21
C ILE A 241 -6.44 -27.94 4.57
N ASN A 242 -7.20 -28.82 5.23
CA ASN A 242 -8.47 -28.44 5.85
C ASN A 242 -8.34 -28.55 7.37
N ALA A 243 -8.32 -27.42 8.08
CA ALA A 243 -8.02 -27.41 9.52
C ALA A 243 -8.97 -26.53 10.32
N GLY A 244 -9.48 -27.05 11.43
CA GLY A 244 -10.30 -26.33 12.41
C GLY A 244 -9.61 -26.21 13.76
N HIS A 245 -9.85 -25.12 14.49
CA HIS A 245 -9.42 -24.96 15.89
C HIS A 245 -7.92 -25.24 16.11
N VAL A 246 -7.09 -24.74 15.19
CA VAL A 246 -5.62 -24.78 15.24
C VAL A 246 -5.07 -23.37 15.47
N ARG A 247 -3.78 -23.22 15.79
CA ARG A 247 -3.10 -21.92 15.75
C ARG A 247 -2.94 -21.43 14.31
N HIS A 248 -2.36 -22.30 13.47
CA HIS A 248 -2.14 -22.09 12.04
C HIS A 248 -2.55 -23.37 11.29
N ALA A 249 -3.29 -23.23 10.19
CA ALA A 249 -3.57 -24.35 9.30
C ALA A 249 -2.28 -24.76 8.57
N TYR A 250 -1.60 -23.78 7.99
CA TYR A 250 -0.25 -23.93 7.45
C TYR A 250 0.70 -23.00 8.20
N THR A 251 1.87 -23.51 8.52
CA THR A 251 3.02 -22.69 8.93
C THR A 251 4.31 -23.35 8.47
N ASP A 252 5.39 -22.59 8.54
CA ASP A 252 6.72 -23.08 8.20
C ASP A 252 7.76 -22.70 9.26
N ASP A 253 8.97 -23.24 9.13
CA ASP A 253 10.10 -22.95 10.00
C ASP A 253 11.43 -23.34 9.33
N SER A 254 12.53 -22.84 9.89
CA SER A 254 13.89 -23.33 9.65
C SER A 254 14.49 -23.74 10.99
N GLU A 255 15.30 -24.79 11.02
CA GLU A 255 15.93 -25.17 12.29
C GLU A 255 17.12 -24.25 12.60
N ARG A 256 17.17 -23.80 13.85
CA ARG A 256 18.29 -23.01 14.36
C ARG A 256 19.38 -23.96 14.82
N ILE A 257 20.53 -23.90 14.16
CA ILE A 257 21.64 -24.84 14.34
C ILE A 257 23.00 -24.15 14.54
N SER A 258 23.94 -24.87 15.12
CA SER A 258 25.33 -24.44 15.27
C SER A 258 26.06 -24.46 13.91
N PRO A 259 27.13 -23.67 13.72
CA PRO A 259 27.99 -23.84 12.55
C PRO A 259 28.56 -25.27 12.53
N GLY A 260 28.66 -25.86 11.35
CA GLY A 260 29.22 -27.21 11.15
C GLY A 260 28.29 -28.35 11.57
N ASP A 261 27.00 -28.10 11.84
CA ASP A 261 26.04 -29.17 12.11
C ASP A 261 26.06 -30.19 10.94
N PRO A 262 26.18 -31.51 11.21
CA PRO A 262 26.29 -32.52 10.17
C PRO A 262 24.94 -32.87 9.53
N ASP A 263 23.82 -32.52 10.16
CA ASP A 263 22.49 -32.95 9.76
C ASP A 263 21.95 -32.05 8.63
N VAL A 264 22.13 -32.51 7.38
CA VAL A 264 21.70 -31.81 6.15
C VAL A 264 20.23 -31.39 6.17
N TYR A 265 19.36 -32.18 6.80
CA TYR A 265 17.92 -31.92 6.87
C TYR A 265 17.53 -30.70 7.73
N ARG A 266 18.47 -30.14 8.50
CA ARG A 266 18.23 -28.97 9.38
C ARG A 266 18.54 -27.64 8.69
N TYR A 267 19.25 -27.67 7.57
CA TYR A 267 19.65 -26.48 6.83
C TYR A 267 18.55 -26.05 5.84
N GLY A 268 18.47 -24.76 5.58
CA GLY A 268 17.69 -24.19 4.49
C GLY A 268 16.35 -23.58 4.88
N ARG A 269 15.78 -22.84 3.94
CA ARG A 269 14.46 -22.22 4.04
C ARG A 269 13.36 -23.10 3.43
N PRO A 270 12.13 -23.02 3.93
CA PRO A 270 10.93 -23.43 3.20
C PRO A 270 10.85 -22.69 1.86
N PHE A 271 10.72 -23.40 0.75
CA PHE A 271 10.85 -22.80 -0.58
C PHE A 271 9.82 -23.29 -1.60
N GLY A 272 9.16 -22.34 -2.26
CA GLY A 272 8.43 -22.60 -3.51
C GLY A 272 7.20 -23.50 -3.35
N HIS A 273 6.55 -23.49 -2.19
CA HIS A 273 5.37 -24.31 -1.93
C HIS A 273 4.12 -23.77 -2.60
N SER A 274 3.21 -24.66 -2.96
CA SER A 274 1.83 -24.35 -3.31
C SER A 274 0.91 -24.88 -2.22
N VAL A 275 0.11 -24.01 -1.63
CA VAL A 275 -0.80 -24.30 -0.52
C VAL A 275 -2.22 -23.96 -0.94
N THR A 276 -3.16 -24.87 -0.67
CA THR A 276 -4.60 -24.70 -0.88
C THR A 276 -5.35 -25.18 0.37
N GLY A 277 -6.64 -24.83 0.48
CA GLY A 277 -7.55 -25.44 1.45
C GLY A 277 -8.37 -24.44 2.27
N ARG A 278 -8.93 -24.90 3.39
CA ARG A 278 -9.90 -24.15 4.21
C ARG A 278 -9.53 -24.22 5.70
N ALA A 279 -9.48 -23.06 6.34
CA ALA A 279 -9.15 -22.93 7.75
C ALA A 279 -10.30 -22.29 8.53
N HIS A 280 -10.62 -22.85 9.70
CA HIS A 280 -11.74 -22.41 10.53
C HIS A 280 -11.31 -22.16 11.98
N HIS A 281 -11.77 -21.05 12.57
CA HIS A 281 -11.58 -20.72 14.00
C HIS A 281 -10.11 -20.80 14.46
N THR A 282 -9.17 -20.34 13.63
CA THR A 282 -7.76 -20.38 14.03
C THR A 282 -7.46 -19.35 15.11
N ALA A 283 -6.64 -19.74 16.10
CA ALA A 283 -6.28 -18.88 17.22
C ALA A 283 -5.26 -17.78 16.84
N SER A 284 -4.67 -17.84 15.65
CA SER A 284 -3.77 -16.83 15.06
C SER A 284 -4.02 -16.72 13.54
N SER A 285 -3.04 -16.28 12.75
CA SER A 285 -3.10 -16.31 11.28
C SER A 285 -3.38 -17.73 10.77
N ALA A 286 -4.40 -17.93 9.94
CA ALA A 286 -4.70 -19.25 9.41
C ALA A 286 -3.57 -19.76 8.51
N TRP A 287 -3.13 -18.91 7.59
CA TRP A 287 -2.09 -19.18 6.61
C TRP A 287 -0.87 -18.35 6.97
N ASN A 288 0.17 -19.00 7.48
CA ASN A 288 1.29 -18.33 8.11
C ASN A 288 2.62 -18.69 7.43
N THR A 289 3.49 -17.70 7.24
CA THR A 289 4.91 -17.94 6.95
C THR A 289 5.78 -17.26 8.01
N HIS A 290 7.01 -17.75 8.17
CA HIS A 290 8.04 -17.19 9.04
C HIS A 290 9.16 -16.51 8.24
N SER A 291 10.09 -15.85 8.94
CA SER A 291 11.06 -14.94 8.32
C SER A 291 12.01 -15.59 7.30
N THR A 292 12.20 -16.90 7.35
CA THR A 292 13.04 -17.63 6.38
C THR A 292 12.28 -18.06 5.13
N ALA A 293 10.95 -18.10 5.15
CA ALA A 293 10.14 -18.59 4.05
C ALA A 293 10.35 -17.78 2.77
N MET A 294 10.34 -18.46 1.62
CA MET A 294 10.42 -17.78 0.34
C MET A 294 9.52 -18.42 -0.73
N GLY A 295 8.79 -17.58 -1.46
CA GLY A 295 8.01 -18.00 -2.62
C GLY A 295 6.87 -18.97 -2.30
N ILE A 296 6.33 -18.92 -1.08
CA ILE A 296 5.16 -19.70 -0.68
C ILE A 296 3.91 -19.10 -1.35
N ARG A 297 3.14 -19.93 -2.04
CA ARG A 297 1.95 -19.53 -2.79
C ARG A 297 0.70 -20.11 -2.13
N PHE A 298 -0.15 -19.25 -1.60
CA PHE A 298 -1.48 -19.59 -1.09
C PHE A 298 -2.50 -19.37 -2.21
N ASN A 299 -2.96 -20.45 -2.83
CA ASN A 299 -3.86 -20.43 -3.97
C ASN A 299 -5.25 -20.89 -3.54
N ASP A 300 -6.29 -20.07 -3.77
CA ASP A 300 -7.66 -20.35 -3.34
C ASP A 300 -7.72 -20.82 -1.88
N CYS A 301 -7.02 -20.12 -0.98
CA CYS A 301 -7.03 -20.41 0.45
C CYS A 301 -8.16 -19.62 1.13
N GLY A 302 -9.04 -20.33 1.85
CA GLY A 302 -10.13 -19.71 2.61
C GLY A 302 -9.86 -19.71 4.12
N ALA A 303 -10.14 -18.60 4.80
CA ALA A 303 -10.09 -18.48 6.25
C ALA A 303 -11.41 -17.94 6.79
N TYR A 304 -12.00 -18.65 7.77
CA TYR A 304 -13.34 -18.38 8.28
C TYR A 304 -13.32 -18.29 9.80
N GLU A 305 -13.78 -17.16 10.34
CA GLU A 305 -13.85 -16.89 11.77
C GLU A 305 -12.50 -17.01 12.50
N CYS A 306 -11.41 -16.79 11.76
CA CYS A 306 -10.05 -16.86 12.27
C CYS A 306 -9.66 -15.57 12.98
N HIS A 307 -8.55 -15.58 13.72
CA HIS A 307 -7.95 -14.32 14.18
C HIS A 307 -7.49 -13.50 12.97
N ALA A 308 -6.48 -13.95 12.22
CA ALA A 308 -6.12 -13.36 10.93
C ALA A 308 -6.23 -14.41 9.81
N ALA A 309 -6.51 -14.01 8.57
CA ALA A 309 -6.49 -14.96 7.46
C ALA A 309 -5.05 -15.29 7.04
N PHE A 310 -4.25 -14.27 6.70
CA PHE A 310 -2.89 -14.46 6.21
C PHE A 310 -1.88 -13.67 7.04
N GLY A 311 -0.80 -14.32 7.46
CA GLY A 311 0.35 -13.71 8.11
C GLY A 311 1.62 -14.02 7.33
N LEU A 312 2.13 -13.04 6.61
CA LEU A 312 3.27 -13.19 5.71
C LEU A 312 4.53 -12.57 6.33
N ARG A 313 5.59 -13.35 6.31
CA ARG A 313 6.98 -13.03 6.63
C ARG A 313 7.91 -13.66 5.61
N GLY A 314 9.14 -13.18 5.50
CA GLY A 314 10.12 -13.67 4.52
C GLY A 314 9.89 -13.04 3.14
N VAL A 315 10.26 -13.72 2.06
CA VAL A 315 10.45 -13.04 0.76
C VAL A 315 9.50 -13.60 -0.31
N GLU A 316 8.89 -12.71 -1.11
CA GLU A 316 8.18 -13.08 -2.35
C GLU A 316 7.00 -14.07 -2.20
N ASN A 317 6.42 -14.15 -1.00
CA ASN A 317 5.21 -14.96 -0.78
C ASN A 317 3.99 -14.35 -1.51
N ARG A 318 3.07 -15.22 -1.94
CA ARG A 318 1.93 -14.85 -2.78
C ARG A 318 0.62 -15.40 -2.23
N ILE A 319 -0.42 -14.58 -2.30
CA ILE A 319 -1.83 -14.98 -2.18
C ILE A 319 -2.46 -14.82 -3.57
N SER A 320 -3.23 -15.82 -4.00
CA SER A 320 -3.97 -15.78 -5.26
C SER A 320 -5.38 -16.33 -5.02
N ASP A 321 -6.39 -15.49 -5.30
CA ASP A 321 -7.82 -15.83 -5.21
C ASP A 321 -8.27 -16.30 -3.81
N GLY A 322 -7.71 -15.71 -2.75
CA GLY A 322 -8.02 -16.07 -1.36
C GLY A 322 -9.31 -15.47 -0.82
N GLU A 323 -9.77 -16.00 0.32
CA GLU A 323 -10.96 -15.51 1.03
C GLU A 323 -10.71 -15.37 2.54
N ALA A 324 -11.18 -14.26 3.13
CA ALA A 324 -11.19 -14.00 4.56
C ALA A 324 -12.60 -13.58 5.00
N ILE A 325 -13.33 -14.47 5.68
CA ILE A 325 -14.69 -14.17 6.17
C ILE A 325 -14.68 -14.15 7.69
N CYS A 326 -15.23 -13.08 8.29
CA CYS A 326 -15.33 -12.95 9.75
C CYS A 326 -13.98 -13.08 10.48
N CYS A 327 -12.87 -12.82 9.78
CA CYS A 327 -11.56 -12.72 10.40
C CYS A 327 -11.41 -11.35 11.08
N THR A 328 -10.59 -11.23 12.12
CA THR A 328 -10.28 -9.89 12.67
C THR A 328 -9.40 -9.07 11.71
N ARG A 329 -8.61 -9.77 10.88
CA ARG A 329 -7.77 -9.17 9.84
C ARG A 329 -7.72 -10.05 8.59
N GLY A 330 -7.62 -9.43 7.41
CA GLY A 330 -7.34 -10.13 6.16
C GLY A 330 -5.87 -10.55 6.05
N VAL A 331 -4.97 -9.58 5.90
CA VAL A 331 -3.54 -9.86 5.69
C VAL A 331 -2.68 -9.03 6.64
N SER A 332 -1.65 -9.66 7.17
CA SER A 332 -0.53 -9.01 7.85
C SER A 332 0.76 -9.32 7.09
N ILE A 333 1.53 -8.30 6.74
CA ILE A 333 2.95 -8.39 6.37
C ILE A 333 3.71 -7.70 7.49
N TYR A 334 4.58 -8.44 8.17
CA TYR A 334 5.25 -7.94 9.36
C TYR A 334 6.58 -8.66 9.58
N ASP A 335 7.41 -8.09 10.45
CA ASP A 335 8.66 -8.73 10.85
C ASP A 335 8.42 -9.79 11.91
N GLU A 336 9.28 -10.80 11.96
CA GLU A 336 9.35 -11.64 13.14
C GLU A 336 10.16 -10.93 14.23
N ASP A 337 9.44 -10.22 15.11
CA ASP A 337 10.02 -9.43 16.21
C ASP A 337 11.07 -10.22 17.01
N GLY A 338 12.24 -9.60 17.13
CA GLY A 338 13.38 -10.15 17.83
C GLY A 338 13.12 -10.31 19.31
N TYR A 339 13.05 -11.56 19.77
CA TYR A 339 13.55 -11.87 21.09
C TYR A 339 15.06 -11.56 21.09
N ASN A 340 15.44 -10.41 21.65
CA ASN A 340 16.82 -9.99 21.96
C ASN A 340 17.81 -9.78 20.80
N GLY A 341 17.56 -8.84 19.88
CA GLY A 341 18.66 -8.01 19.34
C GLY A 341 19.08 -8.23 17.88
N GLY A 342 18.90 -7.15 17.10
CA GLY A 342 19.75 -6.72 15.99
C GLY A 342 19.62 -7.45 14.66
N GLY A 343 18.77 -8.48 14.54
CA GLY A 343 18.57 -9.14 13.25
C GLY A 343 17.81 -8.26 12.27
N ARG A 344 18.20 -8.33 11.00
CA ARG A 344 17.45 -7.77 9.87
C ARG A 344 16.25 -8.67 9.62
N SER A 345 15.07 -8.10 9.40
CA SER A 345 13.89 -8.85 8.94
C SER A 345 13.70 -8.60 7.45
N ASP A 346 13.74 -9.67 6.68
CA ASP A 346 13.70 -9.62 5.21
C ASP A 346 12.26 -9.90 4.75
N SER A 347 11.32 -8.99 5.03
CA SER A 347 9.90 -9.16 4.66
C SER A 347 9.47 -8.23 3.54
N HIS A 348 9.60 -8.68 2.29
CA HIS A 348 9.29 -7.85 1.12
C HIS A 348 8.92 -8.69 -0.12
N GLY A 349 8.60 -7.99 -1.21
CA GLY A 349 8.28 -8.61 -2.50
C GLY A 349 6.97 -9.40 -2.55
N HIS A 350 6.12 -9.29 -1.53
CA HIS A 350 4.88 -10.07 -1.45
C HIS A 350 3.85 -9.65 -2.50
N VAL A 351 3.02 -10.60 -2.94
CA VAL A 351 1.92 -10.35 -3.89
C VAL A 351 0.60 -10.82 -3.30
N ILE A 352 -0.36 -9.92 -3.18
CA ILE A 352 -1.74 -10.20 -2.78
C ILE A 352 -2.61 -9.95 -4.02
N ASP A 353 -3.16 -11.00 -4.60
CA ASP A 353 -3.94 -10.94 -5.85
C ASP A 353 -5.27 -11.67 -5.68
N GLY A 354 -6.39 -11.04 -6.02
CA GLY A 354 -7.71 -11.69 -6.02
C GLY A 354 -8.29 -11.97 -4.62
N LEU A 355 -7.85 -11.26 -3.58
CA LEU A 355 -8.32 -11.48 -2.21
C LEU A 355 -9.70 -10.85 -1.97
N THR A 356 -10.62 -11.62 -1.38
CA THR A 356 -11.90 -11.10 -0.87
C THR A 356 -11.95 -11.14 0.66
N ILE A 357 -12.23 -10.01 1.30
CA ILE A 357 -12.41 -9.87 2.74
C ILE A 357 -13.87 -9.47 3.02
N ARG A 358 -14.59 -10.23 3.85
CA ARG A 358 -16.00 -9.93 4.20
C ARG A 358 -16.25 -9.98 5.69
N HIS A 359 -17.06 -9.03 6.15
CA HIS A 359 -17.56 -8.94 7.53
C HIS A 359 -16.45 -9.07 8.59
N PRO A 360 -15.32 -8.34 8.46
CA PRO A 360 -14.23 -8.48 9.41
C PRO A 360 -14.73 -8.15 10.82
N ARG A 361 -14.33 -8.97 11.79
CA ARG A 361 -14.74 -8.77 13.19
C ARG A 361 -14.01 -7.57 13.79
N PRO A 362 -14.68 -6.75 14.62
CA PRO A 362 -14.02 -5.68 15.35
C PRO A 362 -12.92 -6.27 16.26
N TYR A 363 -11.71 -5.71 16.18
CA TYR A 363 -10.60 -6.06 17.07
C TYR A 363 -9.92 -4.79 17.59
N ASP A 364 -9.31 -4.04 16.69
CA ASP A 364 -8.74 -2.72 16.97
C ASP A 364 -8.93 -1.84 15.73
N ALA A 365 -9.51 -0.66 15.90
CA ALA A 365 -9.74 0.28 14.80
C ALA A 365 -8.43 0.82 14.20
N ALA A 366 -7.31 0.76 14.94
CA ALA A 366 -6.00 1.20 14.48
C ALA A 366 -5.33 0.21 13.50
N ILE A 367 -5.83 -1.02 13.42
CA ILE A 367 -5.23 -2.11 12.64
C ILE A 367 -5.89 -2.21 11.26
N GLY A 368 -5.08 -2.21 10.19
CA GLY A 368 -5.54 -2.36 8.81
C GLY A 368 -6.08 -3.76 8.49
N GLN A 369 -7.08 -3.86 7.61
CA GLN A 369 -7.49 -5.16 7.03
C GLN A 369 -6.38 -5.77 6.16
N ILE A 370 -5.63 -4.92 5.48
CA ILE A 370 -4.32 -5.21 4.92
C ILE A 370 -3.32 -4.37 5.71
N ASP A 371 -2.55 -5.02 6.56
CA ASP A 371 -1.58 -4.39 7.46
C ASP A 371 -0.17 -4.73 7.00
N ILE A 372 0.57 -3.74 6.52
CA ILE A 372 1.92 -3.89 5.97
C ILE A 372 2.86 -3.04 6.82
N VAL A 373 3.45 -3.66 7.83
CA VAL A 373 4.27 -2.98 8.84
C VAL A 373 5.58 -3.75 9.00
N VAL A 374 6.61 -3.28 8.32
CA VAL A 374 7.96 -3.86 8.38
C VAL A 374 8.92 -2.90 9.06
N ASN A 375 10.09 -3.38 9.42
CA ASN A 375 11.14 -2.68 10.14
C ASN A 375 10.63 -1.84 11.33
N ASP A 376 9.59 -2.29 12.03
CA ASP A 376 8.96 -1.50 13.11
C ASP A 376 9.45 -1.89 14.51
N SER A 377 10.15 -3.01 14.62
CA SER A 377 10.75 -3.44 15.88
C SER A 377 11.89 -2.51 16.29
N SER A 378 11.79 -1.88 17.47
CA SER A 378 12.92 -1.10 18.03
C SER A 378 14.16 -1.94 18.34
N LEU A 379 14.03 -3.27 18.23
CA LEU A 379 15.09 -4.24 18.45
C LEU A 379 15.80 -4.64 17.15
N SER A 380 15.26 -4.29 15.98
CA SER A 380 15.88 -4.54 14.66
C SER A 380 16.96 -3.50 14.35
N ALA A 381 18.02 -3.93 13.65
CA ALA A 381 19.02 -3.00 13.12
C ALA A 381 18.46 -2.09 12.02
N ASP A 382 17.39 -2.52 11.36
CA ASP A 382 16.74 -1.79 10.28
C ASP A 382 15.55 -0.95 10.77
N HIS A 383 15.37 -0.80 12.09
CA HIS A 383 14.26 -0.07 12.68
C HIS A 383 14.05 1.31 12.04
N GLY A 384 12.85 1.56 11.51
CA GLY A 384 12.49 2.82 10.86
C GLY A 384 13.10 3.02 9.47
N LEU A 385 13.82 2.04 8.91
CA LEU A 385 14.28 2.06 7.53
C LEU A 385 13.18 1.55 6.60
N ARG A 386 12.92 2.29 5.52
CA ARG A 386 11.94 1.89 4.52
C ARG A 386 12.51 0.81 3.60
N ASP A 387 11.80 -0.32 3.48
CA ASP A 387 12.08 -1.31 2.46
C ASP A 387 11.70 -0.81 1.06
N THR A 388 12.61 -0.98 0.09
CA THR A 388 12.46 -0.47 -1.28
C THR A 388 11.98 -1.51 -2.29
N VAL A 389 11.94 -2.79 -1.92
CA VAL A 389 11.44 -3.87 -2.76
C VAL A 389 9.92 -3.89 -2.65
N PRO A 390 9.19 -3.63 -3.75
CA PRO A 390 7.77 -3.37 -3.65
C PRO A 390 6.95 -4.61 -3.34
N SER A 391 6.02 -4.51 -2.38
CA SER A 391 4.89 -5.45 -2.32
C SER A 391 3.71 -4.96 -3.15
N VAL A 392 2.95 -5.90 -3.70
CA VAL A 392 1.84 -5.62 -4.61
C VAL A 392 0.53 -6.10 -4.00
N VAL A 393 -0.47 -5.23 -3.97
CA VAL A 393 -1.85 -5.53 -3.60
C VAL A 393 -2.71 -5.28 -4.83
N ARG A 394 -3.42 -6.29 -5.35
CA ARG A 394 -4.29 -6.07 -6.49
C ARG A 394 -5.52 -6.94 -6.55
N ASN A 395 -6.54 -6.46 -7.25
CA ASN A 395 -7.83 -7.15 -7.40
C ASN A 395 -8.43 -7.54 -6.05
N VAL A 396 -8.41 -6.61 -5.09
CA VAL A 396 -8.85 -6.88 -3.71
C VAL A 396 -10.21 -6.25 -3.46
N HIS A 397 -11.13 -7.02 -2.89
CA HIS A 397 -12.45 -6.56 -2.48
C HIS A 397 -12.62 -6.69 -0.96
N ILE A 398 -13.04 -5.61 -0.30
CA ILE A 398 -13.22 -5.55 1.15
C ILE A 398 -14.64 -5.07 1.43
N ASP A 399 -15.42 -5.84 2.17
CA ASP A 399 -16.80 -5.51 2.53
C ASP A 399 -17.01 -5.52 4.05
N GLY A 400 -17.45 -4.37 4.58
CA GLY A 400 -17.89 -4.24 5.97
C GLY A 400 -16.77 -3.94 6.97
N ALA A 401 -15.62 -3.43 6.52
CA ALA A 401 -14.53 -3.05 7.41
C ALA A 401 -14.86 -1.83 8.29
N THR A 402 -14.80 -1.99 9.61
CA THR A 402 -15.18 -0.96 10.59
C THR A 402 -14.04 0.00 10.96
N GLY A 403 -12.83 -0.21 10.44
CA GLY A 403 -11.62 0.53 10.77
C GLY A 403 -10.73 0.76 9.54
N THR A 404 -9.41 0.79 9.75
CA THR A 404 -8.45 0.97 8.66
C THR A 404 -8.54 -0.16 7.63
N ILE A 405 -8.54 0.21 6.34
CA ILE A 405 -8.53 -0.73 5.21
C ILE A 405 -7.10 -1.15 4.92
N LEU A 406 -6.21 -0.18 4.74
CA LEU A 406 -4.82 -0.38 4.39
C LEU A 406 -3.92 0.42 5.35
N ASN A 407 -3.00 -0.25 6.01
CA ASN A 407 -1.95 0.38 6.80
C ASN A 407 -0.59 0.03 6.20
N VAL A 408 0.25 1.04 5.95
CA VAL A 408 1.58 0.87 5.36
C VAL A 408 2.63 1.62 6.18
N LYS A 409 3.60 0.89 6.71
CA LYS A 409 4.71 1.45 7.47
C LYS A 409 6.05 0.89 7.04
N ASN A 410 7.01 1.79 6.82
CA ASN A 410 8.39 1.50 6.40
C ASN A 410 8.49 0.62 5.13
N GLN A 411 7.58 0.79 4.17
CA GLN A 411 7.55 -0.09 2.99
C GLN A 411 7.16 0.63 1.70
N THR A 412 7.52 0.02 0.56
CA THR A 412 7.13 0.47 -0.78
C THR A 412 5.98 -0.39 -1.31
N VAL A 413 4.75 0.13 -1.35
CA VAL A 413 3.56 -0.66 -1.73
C VAL A 413 2.97 -0.15 -3.05
N ARG A 414 2.57 -1.08 -3.91
CA ARG A 414 1.74 -0.80 -5.10
C ARG A 414 0.37 -1.43 -4.92
N VAL A 415 -0.67 -0.62 -5.01
CA VAL A 415 -2.07 -1.05 -4.94
C VAL A 415 -2.73 -0.80 -6.29
N ASP A 416 -3.36 -1.82 -6.86
CA ASP A 416 -4.08 -1.73 -8.13
C ASP A 416 -5.44 -2.43 -8.07
N ASN A 417 -6.53 -1.76 -8.43
CA ASN A 417 -7.87 -2.35 -8.40
C ASN A 417 -8.27 -2.85 -7.00
N LEU A 418 -8.33 -1.93 -6.02
CA LEU A 418 -8.84 -2.19 -4.67
C LEU A 418 -10.21 -1.54 -4.50
N THR A 419 -11.21 -2.31 -4.07
CA THR A 419 -12.53 -1.77 -3.71
C THR A 419 -12.85 -2.08 -2.26
N ALA A 420 -13.20 -1.06 -1.47
CA ALA A 420 -13.63 -1.21 -0.09
C ALA A 420 -15.02 -0.59 0.12
N VAL A 421 -15.98 -1.41 0.58
CA VAL A 421 -17.34 -0.98 0.93
C VAL A 421 -17.44 -0.81 2.44
N ALA A 422 -17.76 0.40 2.88
CA ALA A 422 -17.90 0.72 4.29
C ALA A 422 -19.20 0.12 4.87
N PRO A 423 -19.19 -0.33 6.13
CA PRO A 423 -20.39 -0.74 6.83
C PRO A 423 -21.31 0.46 7.14
N MET A 424 -22.56 0.16 7.50
CA MET A 424 -23.53 1.19 7.89
C MET A 424 -23.05 2.07 9.03
N ALA A 425 -22.33 1.50 10.01
CA ALA A 425 -21.83 2.23 11.16
C ALA A 425 -20.31 2.29 11.17
N LEU A 426 -19.76 3.50 11.25
CA LEU A 426 -18.34 3.76 11.48
C LEU A 426 -18.15 4.63 12.72
N ALA A 427 -17.00 4.47 13.37
CA ALA A 427 -16.58 5.33 14.47
C ALA A 427 -16.15 6.71 13.93
N SER A 428 -16.26 7.74 14.77
CA SER A 428 -15.74 9.05 14.42
C SER A 428 -14.21 9.03 14.36
N GLY A 429 -13.62 9.68 13.36
CA GLY A 429 -12.18 9.72 13.14
C GLY A 429 -11.61 8.50 12.41
N THR A 430 -12.46 7.58 11.90
CA THR A 430 -11.99 6.44 11.10
C THR A 430 -11.21 6.91 9.87
N VAL A 431 -10.05 6.29 9.65
CA VAL A 431 -9.17 6.52 8.50
C VAL A 431 -9.18 5.29 7.62
N ALA A 432 -9.38 5.43 6.30
CA ALA A 432 -9.36 4.27 5.41
C ALA A 432 -7.93 3.77 5.12
N ILE A 433 -6.99 4.69 4.84
CA ILE A 433 -5.61 4.37 4.50
C ILE A 433 -4.66 5.12 5.42
N VAL A 434 -3.76 4.39 6.09
CA VAL A 434 -2.73 4.95 6.97
C VAL A 434 -1.35 4.69 6.37
N THR A 435 -0.49 5.71 6.40
CA THR A 435 0.90 5.64 5.93
C THR A 435 1.87 6.19 6.97
N ASN A 436 3.07 5.62 7.06
CA ASN A 436 4.17 6.13 7.88
C ASN A 436 5.50 5.67 7.28
N ASN A 437 6.37 6.60 6.85
CA ASN A 437 7.60 6.26 6.14
C ASN A 437 7.37 5.30 4.94
N ALA A 438 6.33 5.54 4.15
CA ALA A 438 5.93 4.68 3.03
C ALA A 438 6.25 5.31 1.67
N ASP A 439 6.44 4.50 0.62
CA ASP A 439 6.24 4.91 -0.78
C ASP A 439 5.06 4.12 -1.34
N LEU A 440 3.89 4.76 -1.33
CA LEU A 440 2.61 4.15 -1.67
C LEU A 440 2.17 4.62 -3.05
N THR A 441 1.92 3.67 -3.96
CA THR A 441 1.28 3.93 -5.25
C THR A 441 -0.11 3.30 -5.26
N LEU A 442 -1.13 4.09 -5.56
CA LEU A 442 -2.53 3.68 -5.65
C LEU A 442 -3.02 3.83 -7.08
N THR A 443 -3.63 2.80 -7.67
CA THR A 443 -4.25 2.84 -8.99
C THR A 443 -5.61 2.17 -8.91
N SER A 444 -6.65 2.80 -9.47
CA SER A 444 -8.01 2.23 -9.49
C SER A 444 -8.50 1.81 -8.10
N VAL A 445 -8.45 2.73 -7.12
CA VAL A 445 -8.89 2.46 -5.74
C VAL A 445 -10.24 3.11 -5.50
N GLU A 446 -11.24 2.31 -5.14
CA GLU A 446 -12.58 2.75 -4.79
C GLU A 446 -12.86 2.54 -3.29
N LEU A 447 -13.27 3.62 -2.64
CA LEU A 447 -13.80 3.63 -1.27
C LEU A 447 -15.29 3.97 -1.35
N ASP A 448 -16.17 3.01 -1.08
CA ASP A 448 -17.62 3.19 -1.18
C ASP A 448 -18.28 3.30 0.19
N TYR A 449 -18.69 4.52 0.54
CA TYR A 449 -19.31 4.88 1.80
C TYR A 449 -20.81 5.18 1.64
N ARG A 450 -21.43 4.90 0.48
CA ARG A 450 -22.83 5.29 0.23
C ARG A 450 -23.84 4.69 1.20
N ASN A 451 -23.51 3.53 1.79
CA ASN A 451 -24.34 2.87 2.80
C ASN A 451 -24.07 3.35 4.23
N ASN A 452 -23.05 4.18 4.47
CA ASN A 452 -22.66 4.61 5.80
C ASN A 452 -23.58 5.71 6.35
N THR A 453 -24.13 5.50 7.55
CA THR A 453 -25.07 6.41 8.21
C THR A 453 -24.53 7.01 9.51
N SER A 454 -23.32 6.67 9.95
CA SER A 454 -22.73 7.20 11.20
C SER A 454 -21.21 7.44 11.14
N GLY A 455 -20.70 8.21 12.09
CA GLY A 455 -19.27 8.56 12.21
C GLY A 455 -19.00 9.96 11.66
N GLU A 456 -18.29 10.76 12.45
CA GLU A 456 -17.85 12.12 12.11
C GLU A 456 -16.35 12.16 11.85
N ASN A 457 -15.86 13.19 11.19
CA ASN A 457 -14.44 13.40 10.94
C ASN A 457 -13.75 12.25 10.16
N LEU A 458 -14.40 11.69 9.16
CA LEU A 458 -13.86 10.59 8.35
C LEU A 458 -12.73 11.08 7.43
N VAL A 459 -11.70 10.25 7.22
CA VAL A 459 -10.52 10.58 6.40
C VAL A 459 -10.18 9.43 5.45
N ALA A 460 -9.92 9.72 4.17
CA ALA A 460 -9.51 8.69 3.23
C ALA A 460 -8.05 8.26 3.45
N VAL A 461 -7.11 9.21 3.50
CA VAL A 461 -5.68 8.92 3.62
C VAL A 461 -5.04 9.77 4.72
N THR A 462 -4.31 9.17 5.64
CA THR A 462 -3.50 9.88 6.63
C THR A 462 -2.05 9.41 6.60
N ASN A 463 -1.11 10.36 6.64
CA ASN A 463 0.29 10.10 6.98
C ASN A 463 0.53 10.42 8.46
N THR A 464 1.16 9.48 9.17
CA THR A 464 1.48 9.58 10.60
C THR A 464 2.99 9.50 10.82
N GLY A 465 3.49 10.23 11.81
CA GLY A 465 4.87 10.11 12.31
C GLY A 465 5.96 10.61 11.35
N VAL A 466 6.28 9.81 10.33
CA VAL A 466 7.34 10.07 9.35
C VAL A 466 6.74 10.21 7.95
N ALA A 467 7.26 11.19 7.21
CA ALA A 467 6.74 11.56 5.90
C ALA A 467 6.75 10.40 4.90
N SER A 468 5.66 10.29 4.14
CA SER A 468 5.51 9.31 3.06
C SER A 468 5.47 9.97 1.69
N SER A 469 5.70 9.17 0.65
CA SER A 469 5.41 9.48 -0.75
C SER A 469 4.11 8.77 -1.12
N ILE A 470 3.09 9.51 -1.54
CA ILE A 470 1.76 8.99 -1.85
C ILE A 470 1.42 9.40 -3.28
N LYS A 471 1.42 8.41 -4.19
CA LYS A 471 1.11 8.56 -5.61
C LYS A 471 -0.23 7.87 -5.88
N GLY A 472 -1.12 8.52 -6.62
CA GLY A 472 -2.48 8.02 -6.82
C GLY A 472 -3.00 8.33 -8.21
N ARG A 473 -3.66 7.37 -8.85
CA ARG A 473 -4.41 7.59 -10.09
C ARG A 473 -5.74 6.85 -10.05
N ASP A 474 -6.78 7.47 -10.62
CA ASP A 474 -8.11 6.85 -10.77
C ASP A 474 -8.69 6.43 -9.40
N LEU A 475 -8.57 7.32 -8.41
CA LEU A 475 -9.10 7.09 -7.07
C LEU A 475 -10.55 7.56 -7.00
N TYR A 476 -11.41 6.84 -6.31
CA TYR A 476 -12.81 7.24 -6.17
C TYR A 476 -13.29 7.06 -4.73
N TRP A 477 -13.74 8.14 -4.09
CA TRP A 477 -14.43 8.09 -2.81
C TRP A 477 -15.92 8.43 -3.00
N ARG A 478 -16.76 7.43 -2.80
CA ARG A 478 -18.22 7.50 -3.04
C ARG A 478 -18.96 7.66 -1.74
N TYR A 479 -19.91 8.59 -1.67
CA TYR A 479 -20.68 8.89 -0.47
C TYR A 479 -21.89 9.77 -0.79
N GLY A 480 -22.96 9.69 0.02
CA GLY A 480 -24.15 10.52 -0.15
C GLY A 480 -23.96 12.00 0.26
N SER A 481 -24.89 12.88 -0.09
CA SER A 481 -24.81 14.32 0.23
C SER A 481 -24.71 14.58 1.73
N GLU A 482 -25.39 13.78 2.55
CA GLU A 482 -25.37 13.87 4.01
C GLU A 482 -24.01 13.49 4.62
N LEU A 483 -23.21 12.67 3.91
CA LEU A 483 -21.86 12.31 4.35
C LEU A 483 -20.85 13.42 4.10
N SER A 484 -21.11 14.34 3.17
CA SER A 484 -20.16 15.40 2.81
C SER A 484 -19.77 16.29 3.99
N SER A 485 -20.69 16.50 4.96
CA SER A 485 -20.41 17.25 6.18
C SER A 485 -19.63 16.46 7.24
N ARG A 486 -19.57 15.12 7.11
CA ARG A 486 -18.91 14.21 8.05
C ARG A 486 -17.49 13.86 7.64
N ILE A 487 -17.12 14.14 6.38
CA ILE A 487 -15.76 13.98 5.87
C ILE A 487 -14.93 15.19 6.29
N LEU A 488 -13.83 14.93 6.99
CA LEU A 488 -12.92 16.00 7.42
C LEU A 488 -11.98 16.40 6.29
N TYR A 489 -11.25 15.42 5.74
CA TYR A 489 -10.26 15.60 4.68
C TYR A 489 -10.24 14.39 3.75
N PHE A 490 -9.81 14.57 2.49
CA PHE A 490 -9.34 13.45 1.68
C PHE A 490 -7.99 12.97 2.21
N GLY A 491 -7.02 13.88 2.34
CA GLY A 491 -5.67 13.59 2.80
C GLY A 491 -5.29 14.41 4.03
N ASN A 492 -4.57 13.80 4.97
CA ASN A 492 -3.91 14.49 6.07
C ASN A 492 -2.43 14.06 6.13
N GLY A 493 -1.50 15.01 6.16
CA GLY A 493 -0.07 14.66 6.17
C GLY A 493 0.82 15.71 6.81
N LEU A 494 2.11 15.41 6.87
CA LEU A 494 3.15 16.35 7.32
C LEU A 494 3.52 17.32 6.20
N SER A 495 4.11 18.47 6.55
CA SER A 495 4.64 19.44 5.57
C SER A 495 5.69 18.86 4.60
N THR A 496 6.24 17.69 4.90
CA THR A 496 7.21 16.94 4.08
C THR A 496 6.61 15.71 3.40
N THR A 497 5.32 15.42 3.57
CA THR A 497 4.63 14.33 2.86
C THR A 497 4.42 14.70 1.40
N CYS A 498 4.88 13.88 0.46
CA CYS A 498 4.67 14.11 -0.96
C CYS A 498 3.33 13.53 -1.40
N TRP A 499 2.50 14.34 -2.06
CA TRP A 499 1.26 13.91 -2.69
C TRP A 499 1.37 14.08 -4.20
N ASP A 500 1.11 13.03 -4.98
CA ASP A 500 1.00 13.08 -6.43
C ASP A 500 -0.24 12.33 -6.89
N LEU A 501 -1.38 13.03 -6.89
CA LEU A 501 -2.70 12.44 -7.11
C LEU A 501 -3.30 12.94 -8.42
N GLU A 502 -3.67 12.02 -9.29
CA GLU A 502 -4.29 12.24 -10.59
C GLU A 502 -5.70 11.63 -10.65
N ASN A 503 -6.65 12.33 -11.26
CA ASN A 503 -8.02 11.84 -11.50
C ASN A 503 -8.71 11.28 -10.24
N VAL A 504 -8.59 11.99 -9.11
CA VAL A 504 -9.34 11.64 -7.89
C VAL A 504 -10.79 12.09 -8.05
N LYS A 505 -11.74 11.21 -7.78
CA LYS A 505 -13.17 11.50 -7.85
C LYS A 505 -13.78 11.42 -6.46
N VAL A 506 -14.67 12.35 -6.18
CA VAL A 506 -15.51 12.34 -4.98
C VAL A 506 -16.94 12.65 -5.39
N ASP A 507 -17.93 12.04 -4.73
CA ASP A 507 -19.34 12.27 -5.10
C ASP A 507 -19.75 13.73 -4.84
N TYR A 508 -19.38 14.28 -3.67
CA TYR A 508 -19.68 15.65 -3.27
C TYR A 508 -18.40 16.43 -2.90
N ASN A 509 -18.50 17.74 -2.71
CA ASN A 509 -17.34 18.57 -2.42
C ASN A 509 -16.84 18.39 -0.97
N ILE A 510 -15.53 18.47 -0.77
CA ILE A 510 -14.86 18.41 0.54
C ILE A 510 -14.27 19.79 0.83
N THR A 511 -14.61 20.39 1.98
CA THR A 511 -14.21 21.76 2.34
C THR A 511 -12.69 21.95 2.37
N ASN A 512 -11.96 20.96 2.90
CA ASN A 512 -10.51 20.91 2.97
C ASN A 512 -10.02 19.59 2.37
N PHE A 513 -9.54 19.60 1.13
CA PHE A 513 -9.17 18.34 0.47
C PHE A 513 -7.92 17.70 1.10
N ILE A 514 -6.83 18.47 1.26
CA ILE A 514 -5.62 18.07 1.98
C ILE A 514 -5.40 18.97 3.20
N SER A 515 -5.06 18.38 4.35
CA SER A 515 -4.72 19.06 5.61
C SER A 515 -3.31 18.68 6.12
N GLY A 516 -2.75 19.49 7.03
CA GLY A 516 -1.43 19.29 7.64
C GLY A 516 -0.23 19.62 6.73
N GLY A 517 -0.50 19.86 5.45
CA GLY A 517 0.47 20.29 4.44
C GLY A 517 1.08 19.15 3.63
N GLY A 518 1.82 19.54 2.60
CA GLY A 518 2.49 18.63 1.69
C GLY A 518 3.82 19.22 1.26
N ALA A 519 4.76 18.35 0.90
CA ALA A 519 6.06 18.71 0.40
C ALA A 519 5.94 19.65 -0.81
N ALA A 520 6.93 20.53 -0.97
CA ALA A 520 7.04 21.36 -2.16
C ALA A 520 7.03 20.48 -3.42
N GLY A 521 6.18 20.82 -4.39
CA GLY A 521 5.98 20.03 -5.61
C GLY A 521 4.85 19.00 -5.56
N SER A 522 4.14 18.86 -4.44
CA SER A 522 2.96 17.99 -4.37
C SER A 522 1.84 18.45 -5.33
N THR A 523 1.17 17.49 -5.97
CA THR A 523 0.11 17.67 -6.96
C THR A 523 -1.14 16.89 -6.55
N VAL A 524 -2.30 17.52 -6.66
CA VAL A 524 -3.59 16.86 -6.42
C VAL A 524 -4.61 17.33 -7.45
N ASP A 525 -5.12 16.39 -8.24
CA ASP A 525 -6.19 16.57 -9.20
C ASP A 525 -7.44 15.85 -8.73
N TYR A 526 -8.51 16.59 -8.44
CA TYR A 526 -9.78 15.99 -8.06
C TYR A 526 -11.00 16.63 -8.70
N LEU A 527 -12.06 15.83 -8.84
CA LEU A 527 -13.38 16.18 -9.36
C LEU A 527 -14.46 15.82 -8.33
N ALA A 528 -15.28 16.80 -7.96
CA ALA A 528 -16.51 16.57 -7.20
C ALA A 528 -17.70 16.43 -8.16
N ILE A 529 -18.19 15.21 -8.36
CA ILE A 529 -19.11 14.83 -9.44
C ILE A 529 -20.44 15.60 -9.36
N ALA A 530 -21.06 15.65 -8.18
CA ALA A 530 -22.36 16.29 -7.99
C ALA A 530 -22.33 17.82 -8.16
N THR A 531 -21.17 18.45 -7.96
CA THR A 531 -21.02 19.92 -7.94
C THR A 531 -20.18 20.46 -9.10
N GLY A 532 -19.62 19.61 -9.96
CA GLY A 532 -18.85 20.01 -11.14
C GLY A 532 -17.55 20.76 -10.86
N HIS A 533 -17.02 20.72 -9.64
CA HIS A 533 -15.75 21.39 -9.30
C HIS A 533 -14.55 20.55 -9.74
N SER A 534 -13.63 21.14 -10.51
CA SER A 534 -12.36 20.53 -10.90
C SER A 534 -11.16 21.41 -10.54
N ARG A 535 -10.32 20.85 -9.64
CA ARG A 535 -9.08 21.36 -9.01
C ARG A 535 -9.22 22.44 -7.94
N ALA A 536 -8.64 22.17 -6.77
CA ALA A 536 -8.15 23.17 -5.81
C ALA A 536 -6.73 22.78 -5.39
N TYR A 537 -5.74 23.61 -5.72
CA TYR A 537 -4.39 23.46 -5.18
C TYR A 537 -4.31 24.16 -3.82
N ASN A 538 -4.20 23.38 -2.74
CA ASN A 538 -3.98 23.90 -1.40
C ASN A 538 -2.48 23.96 -1.10
N PHE A 539 -1.91 25.17 -1.11
CA PHE A 539 -0.61 25.40 -0.47
C PHE A 539 -0.83 25.62 1.03
N ALA A 540 -0.26 24.73 1.86
CA ALA A 540 -0.42 24.76 3.32
C ALA A 540 0.57 25.68 4.05
N SER A 541 1.46 26.39 3.36
CA SER A 541 2.34 27.38 3.98
C SER A 541 2.72 28.52 3.03
N GLY A 542 2.82 29.73 3.57
CA GLY A 542 3.07 30.96 2.81
C GLY A 542 4.38 30.97 2.00
N SER A 543 5.33 30.08 2.29
CA SER A 543 6.59 29.92 1.54
C SER A 543 6.42 29.22 0.18
N GLY A 544 5.34 28.45 -0.02
CA GLY A 544 5.08 27.73 -1.28
C GLY A 544 4.68 28.65 -2.44
N ILE A 545 4.14 29.83 -2.15
CA ILE A 545 3.74 30.83 -3.16
C ILE A 545 4.97 31.39 -3.89
N GLU A 546 6.09 31.52 -3.18
CA GLU A 546 7.35 32.08 -3.68
C GLU A 546 8.29 31.00 -4.26
N ALA A 547 7.91 29.73 -4.21
CA ALA A 547 8.76 28.61 -4.60
C ALA A 547 8.80 28.42 -6.13
N THR A 548 9.98 28.10 -6.66
CA THR A 548 10.23 27.77 -8.08
C THR A 548 9.69 26.40 -8.50
N SER A 549 8.83 25.77 -7.68
CA SER A 549 8.17 24.48 -7.93
C SER A 549 6.74 24.61 -8.48
N LEU A 550 6.18 25.82 -8.57
CA LEU A 550 5.00 26.15 -9.39
C LEU A 550 5.14 25.86 -10.92
N PRO A 551 6.31 26.07 -11.56
CA PRO A 551 6.50 25.92 -13.00
C PRO A 551 6.23 24.53 -13.62
N PRO A 552 6.58 23.37 -13.03
CA PRO A 552 6.18 22.09 -13.62
C PRO A 552 4.65 21.88 -13.66
N LEU A 553 3.91 22.56 -12.78
CA LEU A 553 2.50 22.26 -12.46
C LEU A 553 1.49 22.78 -13.48
N LEU A 554 1.65 24.01 -13.99
CA LEU A 554 0.74 24.57 -14.99
C LEU A 554 0.94 23.93 -16.37
N ALA A 555 2.19 23.58 -16.70
CA ALA A 555 2.54 22.94 -17.97
C ALA A 555 2.01 21.49 -18.08
N GLN A 556 1.81 20.81 -16.94
CA GLN A 556 1.30 19.44 -16.87
C GLN A 556 -0.22 19.38 -16.63
N ALA A 557 -0.87 20.52 -16.38
CA ALA A 557 -2.29 20.57 -16.10
C ALA A 557 -3.13 20.27 -17.34
N LYS A 558 -3.87 19.16 -17.34
CA LYS A 558 -4.75 18.76 -18.47
C LYS A 558 -6.12 19.45 -18.47
N GLN A 559 -6.45 20.23 -17.42
CA GLN A 559 -7.76 20.86 -17.23
C GLN A 559 -7.82 22.27 -17.83
N PRO A 560 -9.00 22.71 -18.34
CA PRO A 560 -9.14 24.01 -18.98
C PRO A 560 -9.15 25.15 -17.96
N VAL A 561 -9.36 24.87 -16.68
CA VAL A 561 -9.30 25.85 -15.59
C VAL A 561 -8.48 25.27 -14.44
N VAL A 562 -7.55 26.06 -13.91
CA VAL A 562 -6.65 25.72 -12.81
C VAL A 562 -6.90 26.69 -11.66
N TRP A 563 -7.22 26.21 -10.46
CA TRP A 563 -7.41 27.07 -9.27
C TRP A 563 -6.25 26.99 -8.29
N LEU A 564 -5.55 28.10 -8.10
CA LEU A 564 -4.57 28.29 -7.03
C LEU A 564 -5.24 28.97 -5.84
N ARG A 565 -5.43 28.22 -4.74
CA ARG A 565 -5.99 28.75 -3.49
C ARG A 565 -4.86 29.03 -2.49
N CYS A 566 -4.70 30.29 -2.10
CA CYS A 566 -3.69 30.71 -1.12
C CYS A 566 -4.34 30.77 0.28
N GLY A 567 -4.03 29.80 1.15
CA GLY A 567 -4.75 29.60 2.43
C GLY A 567 -4.12 30.24 3.68
N SER A 568 -2.81 30.12 3.91
CA SER A 568 -2.13 30.70 5.09
C SER A 568 -0.82 31.35 4.70
N LEU A 569 -0.68 32.66 4.91
CA LEU A 569 0.46 33.46 4.44
C LEU A 569 1.55 33.71 5.50
N GLY A 570 1.37 33.18 6.72
CA GLY A 570 2.33 33.34 7.81
C GLY A 570 2.50 34.80 8.26
N GLY A 571 1.49 35.66 8.06
CA GLY A 571 1.51 37.04 8.53
C GLY A 571 2.39 38.01 7.72
N VAL A 572 2.85 37.65 6.52
CA VAL A 572 3.52 38.57 5.57
C VAL A 572 2.89 38.53 4.18
N ASP A 573 3.04 39.61 3.41
CA ASP A 573 2.67 39.63 1.98
C ASP A 573 3.59 38.68 1.21
N ARG A 574 3.04 37.95 0.24
CA ARG A 574 3.78 36.93 -0.54
C ARG A 574 3.68 37.19 -2.03
N THR A 575 4.79 37.04 -2.75
CA THR A 575 4.81 37.21 -4.21
C THR A 575 4.82 35.86 -4.93
N LEU A 576 3.87 35.65 -5.83
CA LEU A 576 3.80 34.46 -6.66
C LEU A 576 5.06 34.32 -7.50
N ALA A 577 5.70 33.16 -7.43
CA ALA A 577 6.85 32.83 -8.27
C ALA A 577 6.50 32.91 -9.77
N LYS A 578 7.55 32.97 -10.61
CA LYS A 578 7.38 32.97 -12.07
C LYS A 578 6.50 31.78 -12.50
N LEU A 579 5.45 32.05 -13.26
CA LEU A 579 4.59 31.02 -13.83
C LEU A 579 5.30 30.31 -14.99
N SER A 580 4.95 29.05 -15.23
CA SER A 580 5.30 28.33 -16.44
C SER A 580 4.27 28.49 -17.54
N PRO A 581 4.60 28.09 -18.77
CA PRO A 581 3.62 27.97 -19.83
C PRO A 581 2.41 27.14 -19.42
N GLY A 582 1.22 27.55 -19.87
CA GLY A 582 0.03 26.71 -19.80
C GLY A 582 0.16 25.51 -20.74
N ALA A 583 -0.53 24.41 -20.40
CA ALA A 583 -0.48 23.17 -21.16
C ALA A 583 -1.05 23.31 -22.59
N TYR A 584 -2.03 24.19 -22.78
CA TYR A 584 -2.62 24.51 -24.08
C TYR A 584 -3.25 25.89 -24.09
N ARG A 585 -3.33 26.49 -25.29
CA ARG A 585 -3.92 27.81 -25.52
C ARG A 585 -5.38 27.83 -25.03
N GLY A 586 -5.74 28.84 -24.25
CA GLY A 586 -7.06 29.02 -23.66
C GLY A 586 -7.23 28.41 -22.26
N GLN A 587 -6.21 27.71 -21.73
CA GLN A 587 -6.23 27.26 -20.34
C GLN A 587 -6.34 28.47 -19.39
N GLN A 588 -7.23 28.42 -18.40
CA GLN A 588 -7.45 29.46 -17.42
C GLN A 588 -6.75 29.15 -16.10
N LEU A 589 -6.31 30.20 -15.43
CA LEU A 589 -5.70 30.16 -14.11
C LEU A 589 -6.47 31.12 -13.20
N ILE A 590 -7.08 30.62 -12.14
CA ILE A 590 -7.75 31.42 -11.13
C ILE A 590 -6.88 31.41 -9.88
N VAL A 591 -6.44 32.58 -9.43
CA VAL A 591 -5.70 32.73 -8.17
C VAL A 591 -6.65 33.38 -7.17
N ALA A 592 -6.88 32.72 -6.03
CA ALA A 592 -7.75 33.20 -4.97
C ALA A 592 -6.99 33.32 -3.65
N ASN A 593 -7.05 34.49 -3.02
CA ASN A 593 -6.53 34.69 -1.68
C ASN A 593 -7.60 34.30 -0.65
N ALA A 594 -7.50 33.09 -0.12
CA ALA A 594 -8.44 32.52 0.85
C ALA A 594 -7.96 32.63 2.30
N ALA A 595 -7.01 33.53 2.59
CA ALA A 595 -6.42 33.68 3.92
C ALA A 595 -7.45 34.07 4.99
N LYS A 596 -7.42 33.37 6.15
CA LYS A 596 -8.19 33.70 7.36
C LYS A 596 -7.23 34.14 8.48
N GLY A 597 -7.59 35.16 9.27
CA GLY A 597 -6.78 35.65 10.39
C GLY A 597 -5.94 36.89 10.05
N SER A 598 -4.66 36.95 10.42
CA SER A 598 -3.76 38.10 10.18
C SER A 598 -3.54 38.35 8.67
N ALA A 599 -4.51 39.06 8.08
CA ALA A 599 -4.71 39.37 6.68
C ALA A 599 -3.48 39.95 5.97
N LYS A 600 -3.06 39.30 4.87
CA LYS A 600 -1.95 39.71 4.00
C LYS A 600 -2.24 39.43 2.53
N ASN A 601 -1.50 40.08 1.65
CA ASN A 601 -1.77 40.10 0.22
C ASN A 601 -1.02 38.99 -0.52
N VAL A 602 -1.62 38.50 -1.60
CA VAL A 602 -0.93 37.71 -2.63
C VAL A 602 -0.60 38.64 -3.78
N ILE A 603 0.68 38.76 -4.12
CA ILE A 603 1.19 39.64 -5.16
C ILE A 603 1.54 38.79 -6.38
N ILE A 604 0.94 39.05 -7.54
CA ILE A 604 1.28 38.41 -8.79
C ILE A 604 2.12 39.41 -9.59
N GLY A 605 3.39 39.08 -9.83
CA GLY A 605 4.28 39.94 -10.60
C GLY A 605 3.80 40.15 -12.04
N HIS A 606 4.30 41.18 -12.72
CA HIS A 606 4.01 41.50 -14.12
C HIS A 606 5.30 41.34 -14.94
N GLY A 607 5.18 40.77 -16.15
CA GLY A 607 6.25 40.77 -17.15
C GLY A 607 6.54 39.38 -17.71
N GLU A 608 6.60 39.31 -19.04
CA GLU A 608 6.75 38.08 -19.83
C GLU A 608 8.04 37.30 -19.49
N THR A 609 9.15 38.00 -19.27
CA THR A 609 10.45 37.35 -18.99
C THR A 609 10.59 36.89 -17.54
N ARG A 610 10.05 37.67 -16.59
CA ARG A 610 10.32 37.48 -15.15
C ARG A 610 9.20 36.75 -14.41
N TYR A 611 7.95 36.90 -14.83
CA TYR A 611 6.77 36.33 -14.14
C TYR A 611 5.87 35.51 -15.05
N LEU A 612 6.01 35.65 -16.38
CA LEU A 612 5.20 35.01 -17.42
C LEU A 612 3.70 35.36 -17.33
N THR A 613 3.42 36.55 -16.83
CA THR A 613 2.09 37.12 -16.64
C THR A 613 2.03 38.50 -17.27
N ASN A 614 0.94 38.80 -17.94
CA ASN A 614 0.58 40.14 -18.35
C ASN A 614 -0.62 40.59 -17.51
N ASN A 615 -0.35 41.44 -16.52
CA ASN A 615 -1.38 42.02 -15.66
C ASN A 615 -1.93 43.29 -16.31
N PHE A 616 -3.20 43.56 -16.06
CA PHE A 616 -3.91 44.67 -16.67
C PHE A 616 -3.37 46.04 -16.22
N ASP A 617 -2.97 46.18 -14.96
CA ASP A 617 -2.07 47.26 -14.56
C ASP A 617 -0.63 46.77 -14.81
N SER A 618 0.17 47.60 -15.47
CA SER A 618 1.50 47.25 -15.97
C SER A 618 2.57 47.03 -14.88
N THR A 619 2.15 46.78 -13.62
CA THR A 619 3.07 46.74 -12.47
C THR A 619 2.94 45.50 -11.60
N LYS A 620 1.74 45.03 -11.24
CA LYS A 620 1.48 43.78 -10.47
C LYS A 620 -0.01 43.66 -10.12
N ALA A 621 -0.55 42.44 -10.06
CA ALA A 621 -1.85 42.23 -9.42
C ALA A 621 -1.69 41.99 -7.91
N VAL A 622 -2.53 42.60 -7.08
CA VAL A 622 -2.52 42.44 -5.63
C VAL A 622 -3.88 41.90 -5.20
N LEU A 623 -3.93 40.66 -4.70
CA LEU A 623 -5.14 40.03 -4.17
C LEU A 623 -5.15 40.15 -2.65
N ARG A 624 -6.10 40.90 -2.12
CA ARG A 624 -6.37 40.99 -0.67
C ARG A 624 -7.12 39.74 -0.21
N PRO A 625 -7.17 39.43 1.10
CA PRO A 625 -7.95 38.31 1.59
C PRO A 625 -9.42 38.41 1.15
N GLY A 626 -9.92 37.36 0.50
CA GLY A 626 -11.23 37.31 -0.15
C GLY A 626 -11.23 37.61 -1.64
N ASP A 627 -10.16 38.22 -2.18
CA ASP A 627 -10.06 38.54 -3.60
C ASP A 627 -9.67 37.32 -4.44
N SER A 628 -10.06 37.36 -5.71
CA SER A 628 -9.58 36.44 -6.75
C SER A 628 -9.36 37.17 -8.06
N ALA A 629 -8.46 36.65 -8.89
CA ALA A 629 -8.30 37.07 -10.28
C ALA A 629 -8.10 35.87 -11.20
N THR A 630 -8.42 36.07 -12.47
CA THR A 630 -8.33 35.04 -13.50
C THR A 630 -7.34 35.47 -14.56
N TRP A 631 -6.58 34.52 -15.08
CA TRP A 631 -5.72 34.64 -16.25
C TRP A 631 -6.08 33.56 -17.25
N PHE A 632 -5.73 33.73 -18.52
CA PHE A 632 -5.75 32.67 -19.52
C PHE A 632 -4.42 32.60 -20.27
N TRP A 633 -4.03 31.40 -20.67
CA TRP A 633 -2.83 31.15 -21.44
C TRP A 633 -3.08 31.46 -22.91
N ASP A 634 -2.41 32.46 -23.47
CA ASP A 634 -2.60 32.85 -24.88
C ASP A 634 -1.70 32.09 -25.87
N GLY A 635 -0.80 31.23 -25.37
CA GLY A 635 0.22 30.51 -26.12
C GLY A 635 1.65 30.99 -25.84
N ALA A 636 1.82 32.15 -25.22
CA ALA A 636 3.13 32.74 -24.89
C ALA A 636 3.20 33.31 -23.46
N VAL A 637 2.10 33.88 -22.94
CA VAL A 637 2.01 34.49 -21.61
C VAL A 637 0.63 34.28 -20.99
N TRP A 638 0.54 34.30 -19.66
CA TRP A 638 -0.74 34.34 -18.94
C TRP A 638 -1.34 35.76 -18.98
N GLN A 639 -2.43 35.95 -19.70
CA GLN A 639 -3.14 37.22 -19.85
C GLN A 639 -4.22 37.36 -18.79
N GLN A 640 -4.19 38.42 -17.97
CA GLN A 640 -5.22 38.64 -16.96
C GLN A 640 -6.59 38.93 -17.61
N LEU A 641 -7.62 38.22 -17.16
CA LEU A 641 -9.01 38.46 -17.51
C LEU A 641 -9.61 39.48 -16.53
N ARG A 642 -10.27 40.53 -17.03
CA ARG A 642 -11.05 41.48 -16.23
C ARG A 642 -12.41 41.71 -16.88
N ALA A 643 -13.43 41.98 -16.07
CA ALA A 643 -14.67 42.58 -16.58
C ALA A 643 -14.33 43.92 -17.28
N PRO A 644 -14.74 44.12 -18.55
CA PRO A 644 -14.38 45.31 -19.30
C PRO A 644 -15.07 46.54 -18.70
N THR A 645 -14.33 47.44 -18.06
CA THR A 645 -14.86 48.76 -17.67
C THR A 645 -14.48 49.78 -18.74
N LEU A 646 -15.43 50.63 -19.13
CA LEU A 646 -15.17 51.75 -20.02
C LEU A 646 -15.11 53.03 -19.19
N THR A 647 -14.15 53.90 -19.46
CA THR A 647 -14.05 55.17 -18.74
C THR A 647 -13.90 56.33 -19.70
N GLY A 648 -14.51 57.46 -19.38
CA GLY A 648 -14.24 58.74 -20.03
C GLY A 648 -14.20 59.86 -19.00
N THR A 649 -13.48 60.92 -19.33
CA THR A 649 -13.44 62.15 -18.52
C THR A 649 -13.76 63.35 -19.39
N ALA A 650 -14.41 64.35 -18.82
CA ALA A 650 -14.58 65.64 -19.46
C ALA A 650 -14.61 66.76 -18.41
N SER A 651 -14.12 67.94 -18.80
CA SER A 651 -14.30 69.15 -18.01
C SER A 651 -15.68 69.72 -18.28
N LEU A 652 -16.57 69.59 -17.31
CA LEU A 652 -17.97 70.00 -17.43
C LEU A 652 -18.18 71.32 -16.70
N SER A 653 -18.85 72.26 -17.36
CA SER A 653 -19.32 73.51 -16.79
C SER A 653 -20.83 73.57 -16.99
N PHE A 654 -21.59 73.58 -15.90
CA PHE A 654 -23.05 73.57 -15.98
C PHE A 654 -23.65 74.98 -16.06
N GLY A 655 -22.85 76.01 -15.80
CA GLY A 655 -23.30 77.39 -15.64
C GLY A 655 -24.28 77.55 -14.48
N SER A 656 -24.93 78.71 -14.41
CA SER A 656 -25.97 78.98 -13.43
C SER A 656 -27.20 78.09 -13.65
N VAL A 657 -27.39 77.11 -12.77
CA VAL A 657 -28.55 76.21 -12.74
C VAL A 657 -29.66 76.89 -11.94
N ALA A 658 -30.77 77.22 -12.59
CA ALA A 658 -31.90 77.89 -11.95
C ALA A 658 -32.46 77.11 -10.75
N ALA A 659 -33.15 77.82 -9.85
CA ALA A 659 -33.82 77.22 -8.70
C ALA A 659 -34.78 76.10 -9.13
N GLN A 660 -34.76 74.97 -8.43
CA GLN A 660 -35.58 73.78 -8.72
C GLN A 660 -35.46 73.28 -10.17
N SER A 661 -34.30 73.47 -10.79
CA SER A 661 -34.04 73.10 -12.19
C SER A 661 -32.80 72.20 -12.30
N PHE A 662 -32.47 71.79 -13.52
CA PHE A 662 -31.29 70.98 -13.81
C PHE A 662 -30.57 71.45 -15.08
N ALA A 663 -29.30 71.05 -15.21
CA ALA A 663 -28.50 71.22 -16.41
C ALA A 663 -27.79 69.91 -16.76
N ASP A 664 -27.74 69.59 -18.05
CA ASP A 664 -27.12 68.38 -18.58
C ASP A 664 -25.85 68.71 -19.35
N MET A 665 -24.81 67.92 -19.11
CA MET A 665 -23.55 67.96 -19.86
C MET A 665 -23.11 66.53 -20.18
N SER A 666 -22.35 66.33 -21.24
CA SER A 666 -22.02 64.98 -21.72
C SER A 666 -20.53 64.67 -21.62
N ILE A 667 -20.23 63.40 -21.34
CA ILE A 667 -18.89 62.80 -21.37
C ILE A 667 -18.89 61.74 -22.47
N THR A 668 -17.97 61.85 -23.43
CA THR A 668 -17.75 60.78 -24.41
C THR A 668 -17.04 59.61 -23.72
N VAL A 669 -17.69 58.45 -23.70
CA VAL A 669 -17.16 57.17 -23.21
C VAL A 669 -17.24 56.15 -24.34
N PRO A 670 -16.21 56.05 -25.20
CA PRO A 670 -16.22 55.13 -26.33
C PRO A 670 -16.54 53.68 -25.90
N GLY A 671 -17.47 53.07 -26.61
CA GLY A 671 -18.01 51.73 -26.36
C GLY A 671 -19.25 51.71 -25.48
N ALA A 672 -19.64 52.79 -24.78
CA ALA A 672 -20.80 52.80 -23.89
C ALA A 672 -22.10 52.57 -24.68
N SER A 673 -23.01 51.75 -24.14
CA SER A 673 -24.30 51.41 -24.73
C SER A 673 -25.46 51.86 -23.85
N LEU A 674 -26.59 52.19 -24.48
CA LEU A 674 -27.78 52.70 -23.78
C LEU A 674 -28.20 51.75 -22.65
N GLY A 675 -28.47 52.31 -21.47
CA GLY A 675 -28.93 51.55 -20.30
C GLY A 675 -27.83 50.92 -19.45
N GLU A 676 -26.56 51.02 -19.83
CA GLU A 676 -25.46 50.54 -18.98
C GLU A 676 -25.31 51.41 -17.71
N PRO A 677 -25.01 50.80 -16.55
CA PRO A 677 -24.88 51.53 -15.30
C PRO A 677 -23.61 52.40 -15.30
N VAL A 678 -23.75 53.62 -14.79
CA VAL A 678 -22.67 54.61 -14.71
C VAL A 678 -22.31 54.88 -13.26
N ALA A 679 -21.04 54.68 -12.92
CA ALA A 679 -20.44 55.25 -11.72
C ALA A 679 -19.81 56.61 -12.06
N LEU A 680 -20.29 57.67 -11.40
CA LEU A 680 -19.84 59.04 -11.61
C LEU A 680 -18.85 59.48 -10.53
N GLY A 681 -17.66 59.90 -10.95
CA GLY A 681 -16.71 60.64 -10.13
C GLY A 681 -16.94 62.14 -10.26
N VAL A 682 -17.40 62.77 -9.18
CA VAL A 682 -17.60 64.23 -9.10
C VAL A 682 -16.33 64.87 -8.54
N PRO A 683 -15.71 65.85 -9.23
CA PRO A 683 -14.54 66.54 -8.72
C PRO A 683 -14.92 67.43 -7.53
N VAL A 684 -14.08 67.45 -6.50
CA VAL A 684 -14.35 68.21 -5.26
C VAL A 684 -14.66 69.68 -5.52
N ALA A 685 -14.02 70.29 -6.53
CA ALA A 685 -14.23 71.68 -6.92
C ALA A 685 -15.66 71.97 -7.42
N ALA A 686 -16.36 70.98 -7.97
CA ALA A 686 -17.73 71.13 -8.45
C ALA A 686 -18.78 70.91 -7.34
N ILE A 687 -18.38 70.45 -6.14
CA ILE A 687 -19.31 70.21 -5.03
C ILE A 687 -19.82 71.56 -4.51
N THR A 688 -21.03 71.91 -4.92
CA THR A 688 -21.74 73.13 -4.51
C THR A 688 -22.94 72.74 -3.66
N GLY A 689 -23.07 73.32 -2.46
CA GLY A 689 -24.16 73.00 -1.54
C GLY A 689 -25.53 73.21 -2.20
N GLY A 690 -26.39 72.18 -2.17
CA GLY A 690 -27.70 72.19 -2.81
C GLY A 690 -27.74 71.67 -4.26
N ILE A 691 -26.57 71.31 -4.84
CA ILE A 691 -26.47 70.62 -6.13
C ILE A 691 -26.22 69.12 -5.92
N MET A 692 -26.94 68.27 -6.65
CA MET A 692 -26.67 66.82 -6.73
C MET A 692 -26.41 66.39 -8.17
N TYR A 693 -25.49 65.45 -8.37
CA TYR A 693 -25.16 64.93 -9.69
C TYR A 693 -25.68 63.52 -9.89
N SER A 694 -26.22 63.25 -11.08
CA SER A 694 -26.56 61.89 -11.55
C SER A 694 -26.01 61.68 -12.95
N ALA A 695 -25.78 60.43 -13.37
CA ALA A 695 -25.34 60.14 -14.72
C ALA A 695 -25.95 58.85 -15.28
N TRP A 696 -26.11 58.78 -16.59
CA TRP A 696 -26.57 57.61 -17.32
C TRP A 696 -25.99 57.62 -18.74
N VAL A 697 -25.88 56.44 -19.37
CA VAL A 697 -25.58 56.38 -20.80
C VAL A 697 -26.82 56.84 -21.55
N SER A 698 -26.76 58.02 -22.15
CA SER A 698 -27.87 58.65 -22.85
C SER A 698 -27.94 58.25 -24.32
N GLU A 699 -26.78 57.96 -24.93
CA GLU A 699 -26.64 57.49 -26.30
C GLU A 699 -25.36 56.63 -26.44
N ALA A 700 -25.19 55.97 -27.58
CA ALA A 700 -23.97 55.22 -27.87
C ALA A 700 -22.73 56.12 -27.72
N ASN A 701 -21.76 55.66 -26.94
CA ASN A 701 -20.54 56.37 -26.57
C ASN A 701 -20.72 57.63 -25.72
N THR A 702 -21.90 57.90 -25.18
CA THR A 702 -22.22 59.18 -24.51
C THR A 702 -22.85 58.96 -23.15
N VAL A 703 -22.19 59.47 -22.11
CA VAL A 703 -22.74 59.56 -20.76
C VAL A 703 -23.21 60.98 -20.50
N THR A 704 -24.49 61.16 -20.20
CA THR A 704 -25.00 62.45 -19.71
C THR A 704 -24.82 62.51 -18.20
N VAL A 705 -24.28 63.62 -17.73
CA VAL A 705 -24.20 64.03 -16.33
C VAL A 705 -25.19 65.17 -16.13
N ARG A 706 -26.08 65.02 -15.16
CA ARG A 706 -27.07 66.03 -14.78
C ARG A 706 -26.72 66.64 -13.44
N ALA A 707 -26.71 67.96 -13.35
CA ALA A 707 -26.64 68.72 -12.11
C ALA A 707 -28.05 69.18 -11.73
N HIS A 708 -28.54 68.76 -10.56
CA HIS A 708 -29.85 69.14 -10.01
C HIS A 708 -29.70 70.19 -8.92
N ASN A 709 -30.34 71.35 -9.06
CA ASN A 709 -30.41 72.38 -8.02
C ASN A 709 -31.70 72.28 -7.22
N TYR A 710 -31.58 71.90 -5.94
CA TYR A 710 -32.71 71.76 -5.02
C TYR A 710 -33.01 73.02 -4.20
N THR A 711 -32.24 74.08 -4.40
CA THR A 711 -32.40 75.32 -3.64
C THR A 711 -33.44 76.26 -4.27
N ALA A 712 -33.83 77.30 -3.53
CA ALA A 712 -34.74 78.33 -3.99
C ALA A 712 -34.05 79.43 -4.83
N GLY A 713 -32.72 79.38 -4.99
CA GLY A 713 -31.93 80.34 -5.77
C GLY A 713 -31.17 79.65 -6.90
N ALA A 714 -30.72 80.40 -7.90
CA ALA A 714 -29.84 79.86 -8.93
C ALA A 714 -28.44 79.63 -8.35
N LEU A 715 -27.80 78.51 -8.71
CA LEU A 715 -26.46 78.13 -8.27
C LEU A 715 -25.59 77.80 -9.47
N ASP A 716 -24.37 78.31 -9.49
CA ASP A 716 -23.39 78.05 -10.55
C ASP A 716 -22.27 77.17 -9.99
N PRO A 717 -22.33 75.84 -10.17
CA PRO A 717 -21.26 74.96 -9.73
C PRO A 717 -20.01 75.18 -10.57
N ALA A 718 -18.86 75.31 -9.91
CA ALA A 718 -17.60 75.54 -10.59
C ALA A 718 -17.28 74.40 -11.59
N THR A 719 -16.69 74.78 -12.72
CA THR A 719 -16.21 73.84 -13.73
C THR A 719 -15.23 72.84 -13.12
N GLY A 720 -15.39 71.55 -13.45
CA GLY A 720 -14.51 70.49 -12.96
C GLY A 720 -14.39 69.31 -13.92
N THR A 721 -13.36 68.50 -13.76
CA THR A 721 -13.19 67.26 -14.55
C THR A 721 -13.96 66.11 -13.93
N PHE A 722 -15.07 65.73 -14.55
CA PHE A 722 -15.88 64.58 -14.16
C PHE A 722 -15.35 63.31 -14.81
N LYS A 723 -15.53 62.17 -14.11
CA LYS A 723 -15.19 60.84 -14.63
C LYS A 723 -16.43 59.96 -14.68
N ALA A 724 -16.77 59.47 -15.86
CA ALA A 724 -17.78 58.42 -16.01
C ALA A 724 -17.08 57.06 -16.13
N THR A 725 -17.57 56.07 -15.39
CA THR A 725 -17.13 54.67 -15.49
C THR A 725 -18.34 53.79 -15.76
N ILE A 726 -18.33 53.08 -16.89
CA ILE A 726 -19.33 52.05 -17.21
C ILE A 726 -18.93 50.77 -16.49
N VAL A 727 -19.88 50.21 -15.73
CA VAL A 727 -19.70 48.93 -15.04
C VAL A 727 -20.37 47.84 -15.89
N ARG A 728 -19.60 46.85 -16.34
CA ARG A 728 -20.07 45.71 -17.14
C ARG A 728 -19.83 44.39 -16.46
#